data_AF-A0A957IP31-F1
#
_entry.id   AF-A0A957IP31-F1
#
_cell.length_a   1.000
_cell.length_b   1.000
_cell.length_c   1.000
_cell.angle_alpha   90.00
_cell.angle_beta   90.00
_cell.angle_gamma   90.00
#
_symmetry.space_group_name_H-M   'P 1'
#
loop_
_entity.id
_entity.type
_entity.pdbx_description
1 polymer ?
#
loop_
_entity_poly.entity_id
_entity_poly.type
_entity_poly.pdbx_seq_one_letter_code
_entity_poly.pdbx_strand_id
1 'polypeptide(L)'
;MAEKQLKTTKTRLTVGLINSTVGDKYENTLLHGVMAGLRSVGVNLISFTGGGLHSYHGFGAQGNVVYDLATAQRVDAIIISGTLGHTASREELAEFVQQFAPLPVVAVALDLPGVSHLIADSYQGMYDAACHLITVHNRRRLAFLRGPKGQREADERLRAYQDALAQYGLPFREALVAQGDYTLPSGEKAMLALLAREEPFDAIVSANDTMALAATTILQQRGLRVPEDVAVVGFDDAEEARYSIPSLTTVRQRVFEQGVAAARHVVAMLHGQDVPVQTSVAVNLVLRRSCGCSQVGEATADLQTTLAIFPKELSQTWITQLVTALQAEQNGYPDSFLPVWTQILETASESEADVILWNQVLLAVQQLVPRPPVDGALCQMWSQAQQQVMEIVGNRQARQRIVFERRSTLLRLAGDAMTLCRDLPELFDVIPRYLLQLGIRAFFLALYDDPNVPTGSARLILGFVRRQEGNEPRFNVERLSLPAAGQPFAALQLLPDEVWAQYGATELDNVIVEPLYAQENHLGFALFVADETETAVCDALRSLLSSALQNVLLHQKQHHAEHALARRVRELQTVAEVSIATATILDSQRLLQTVVNLTQQHFGVDHVLLVLLAADGETMYMSVAAGALSQQLIASGHTFAISQPKSLIAQA
;
A
#
# COMPACT_ATOMS: atom_id res chain seq x y z
N MET A 1 23.57 -32.97 -21.38
CA MET A 1 24.54 -32.33 -20.48
C MET A 1 25.05 -31.07 -21.16
N ALA A 2 24.43 -29.94 -20.84
CA ALA A 2 24.91 -28.60 -21.19
C ALA A 2 24.58 -27.73 -19.97
N GLU A 3 25.66 -27.34 -19.30
CA GLU A 3 25.84 -26.23 -18.36
C GLU A 3 24.66 -25.81 -17.46
N LYS A 4 24.59 -26.49 -16.31
CA LYS A 4 24.37 -25.84 -15.02
C LYS A 4 25.48 -24.78 -14.82
N GLN A 5 25.30 -23.58 -15.34
CA GLN A 5 26.09 -22.44 -14.88
C GLN A 5 25.72 -22.18 -13.42
N LEU A 6 26.67 -22.48 -12.54
CA LEU A 6 26.62 -22.15 -11.12
C LEU A 6 26.27 -20.66 -10.97
N LYS A 7 25.15 -20.37 -10.28
CA LYS A 7 24.90 -19.07 -9.63
C LYS A 7 26.02 -18.83 -8.61
N THR A 8 27.10 -18.17 -9.04
CA THR A 8 28.24 -17.78 -8.20
C THR A 8 27.99 -16.42 -7.55
N THR A 9 27.15 -16.43 -6.52
CA THR A 9 27.12 -15.59 -5.31
C THR A 9 25.83 -15.99 -4.60
N LYS A 10 25.88 -16.39 -3.33
CA LYS A 10 24.67 -16.73 -2.56
C LYS A 10 23.87 -15.43 -2.33
N THR A 11 23.10 -15.01 -3.33
CA THR A 11 22.11 -13.95 -3.20
C THR A 11 21.08 -14.42 -2.18
N ARG A 12 20.80 -13.56 -1.20
CA ARG A 12 19.75 -13.76 -0.22
C ARG A 12 18.43 -14.08 -0.95
N LEU A 13 17.69 -15.10 -0.49
CA LEU A 13 16.40 -15.44 -1.09
C LEU A 13 15.47 -14.23 -0.99
N THR A 14 14.59 -14.05 -1.96
CA THR A 14 13.64 -12.94 -2.02
C THR A 14 12.23 -13.48 -2.22
N VAL A 15 11.31 -13.07 -1.35
CA VAL A 15 9.89 -13.40 -1.47
C VAL A 15 9.13 -12.17 -1.98
N GLY A 16 8.24 -12.36 -2.94
CA GLY A 16 7.28 -11.36 -3.36
C GLY A 16 6.00 -11.44 -2.52
N LEU A 17 5.49 -10.31 -2.02
CA LEU A 17 4.14 -10.21 -1.47
C LEU A 17 3.25 -9.48 -2.47
N ILE A 18 2.22 -10.15 -2.94
CA ILE A 18 1.18 -9.57 -3.80
C ILE A 18 0.04 -9.12 -2.89
N ASN A 19 -0.15 -7.81 -2.77
CA ASN A 19 -1.18 -7.23 -1.93
C ASN A 19 -1.92 -6.08 -2.64
N SER A 20 -2.99 -5.61 -2.02
CA SER A 20 -3.74 -4.45 -2.49
C SER A 20 -3.79 -3.36 -1.42
N THR A 21 -4.13 -2.12 -1.81
CA THR A 21 -4.42 -1.03 -0.86
C THR A 21 -5.81 -1.15 -0.20
N VAL A 22 -6.57 -2.20 -0.52
CA VAL A 22 -7.90 -2.42 0.06
C VAL A 22 -7.76 -2.95 1.49
N GLY A 23 -8.32 -2.21 2.45
CA GLY A 23 -8.30 -2.64 3.85
C GLY A 23 -6.94 -2.44 4.51
N ASP A 24 -6.28 -1.30 4.24
CA ASP A 24 -4.93 -0.92 4.68
C ASP A 24 -4.50 -1.42 6.07
N LYS A 25 -5.37 -1.43 7.08
CA LYS A 25 -5.00 -1.95 8.41
C LYS A 25 -4.76 -3.46 8.43
N TYR A 26 -5.62 -4.24 7.78
CA TYR A 26 -5.43 -5.68 7.62
C TYR A 26 -4.13 -5.94 6.85
N GLU A 27 -3.94 -5.23 5.74
CA GLU A 27 -2.77 -5.36 4.87
C GLU A 27 -1.46 -4.98 5.56
N ASN A 28 -1.45 -3.89 6.31
CA ASN A 28 -0.28 -3.50 7.11
C ASN A 28 0.05 -4.55 8.18
N THR A 29 -0.97 -5.10 8.85
CA THR A 29 -0.77 -6.14 9.86
C THR A 29 -0.23 -7.42 9.24
N LEU A 30 -0.73 -7.79 8.06
CA LEU A 30 -0.25 -8.94 7.29
C LEU A 30 1.20 -8.72 6.84
N LEU A 31 1.50 -7.58 6.22
CA LEU A 31 2.84 -7.18 5.77
C LEU A 31 3.84 -7.25 6.92
N HIS A 32 3.52 -6.67 8.09
CA HIS A 32 4.39 -6.75 9.27
C HIS A 32 4.61 -8.19 9.75
N GLY A 33 3.58 -9.03 9.72
CA GLY A 33 3.70 -10.46 10.04
C GLY A 33 4.64 -11.20 9.09
N VAL A 34 4.47 -10.98 7.78
CA VAL A 34 5.34 -11.55 6.74
C VAL A 34 6.78 -11.05 6.92
N MET A 35 6.98 -9.74 7.08
CA MET A 35 8.29 -9.13 7.32
C MET A 35 8.98 -9.74 8.54
N ALA A 36 8.29 -9.87 9.67
CA ALA A 36 8.83 -10.47 10.88
C ALA A 36 9.24 -11.93 10.67
N GLY A 37 8.40 -12.70 9.97
CA GLY A 37 8.68 -14.08 9.61
C GLY A 37 9.93 -14.23 8.74
N LEU A 38 10.05 -13.44 7.68
CA LEU A 38 11.18 -13.50 6.72
C LEU A 38 12.49 -12.93 7.30
N ARG A 39 12.42 -11.83 8.07
CA ARG A 39 13.59 -11.22 8.73
C ARG A 39 14.29 -12.22 9.66
N SER A 40 13.52 -13.04 10.38
CA SER A 40 14.06 -14.02 11.34
C SER A 40 14.95 -15.10 10.71
N VAL A 41 14.84 -15.32 9.40
CA VAL A 41 15.58 -16.34 8.64
C VAL A 41 16.47 -15.74 7.56
N GLY A 42 16.64 -14.41 7.55
CA GLY A 42 17.49 -13.72 6.59
C GLY A 42 16.99 -13.85 5.16
N VAL A 43 15.69 -13.67 4.91
CA VAL A 43 15.06 -13.62 3.57
C VAL A 43 14.61 -12.17 3.30
N ASN A 44 14.70 -11.72 2.05
CA ASN A 44 14.26 -10.39 1.61
C ASN A 44 12.76 -10.40 1.26
N LEU A 45 12.12 -9.23 1.37
CA LEU A 45 10.74 -9.04 0.96
C LEU A 45 10.63 -7.93 -0.10
N ILE A 46 9.87 -8.20 -1.16
CA ILE A 46 9.40 -7.20 -2.11
C ILE A 46 7.86 -7.26 -2.14
N SER A 47 7.18 -6.22 -1.64
CA SER A 47 5.74 -6.06 -1.75
C SER A 47 5.40 -5.39 -3.08
N PHE A 48 4.45 -5.94 -3.82
CA PHE A 48 3.89 -5.37 -5.04
C PHE A 48 2.46 -4.95 -4.71
N THR A 49 2.26 -3.65 -4.48
CA THR A 49 0.98 -3.11 -4.00
C THR A 49 0.15 -2.59 -5.17
N GLY A 50 -0.91 -3.30 -5.51
CA GLY A 50 -1.87 -2.91 -6.56
C GLY A 50 -3.25 -2.59 -5.99
N GLY A 51 -4.28 -2.73 -6.82
CA GLY A 51 -5.68 -2.70 -6.42
C GLY A 51 -6.29 -4.11 -6.33
N GLY A 52 -7.60 -4.19 -6.07
CA GLY A 52 -8.32 -5.45 -6.30
C GLY A 52 -8.26 -5.85 -7.79
N LEU A 53 -8.20 -7.15 -8.10
CA LEU A 53 -8.01 -7.65 -9.47
C LEU A 53 -9.04 -7.10 -10.47
N HIS A 54 -10.29 -6.94 -10.05
CA HIS A 54 -11.35 -6.32 -10.84
C HIS A 54 -11.97 -5.12 -10.12
N SER A 55 -11.12 -4.27 -9.54
CA SER A 55 -11.58 -2.99 -8.99
C SER A 55 -12.10 -2.08 -10.12
N TYR A 56 -13.43 -2.06 -10.31
CA TYR A 56 -14.10 -1.18 -11.28
C TYR A 56 -14.21 0.29 -10.81
N HIS A 57 -13.59 0.65 -9.70
CA HIS A 57 -13.62 2.03 -9.19
C HIS A 57 -12.51 2.87 -9.85
N GLY A 58 -12.94 3.73 -10.77
CA GLY A 58 -12.07 4.69 -11.45
C GLY A 58 -11.00 3.99 -12.29
N PHE A 59 -9.75 4.37 -12.09
CA PHE A 59 -8.59 3.83 -12.80
C PHE A 59 -7.72 2.94 -11.88
N GLY A 60 -8.32 2.31 -10.86
CA GLY A 60 -7.59 1.47 -9.91
C GLY A 60 -6.95 0.22 -10.54
N ALA A 61 -7.59 -0.34 -11.58
CA ALA A 61 -7.09 -1.54 -12.27
C ALA A 61 -5.74 -1.32 -12.96
N GLN A 62 -5.42 -0.09 -13.37
CA GLN A 62 -4.13 0.30 -13.96
C GLN A 62 -2.98 0.13 -12.96
N GLY A 63 -3.26 0.12 -11.66
CA GLY A 63 -2.28 -0.22 -10.64
C GLY A 63 -1.82 -1.69 -10.70
N ASN A 64 -2.65 -2.60 -11.20
CA ASN A 64 -2.37 -4.04 -11.15
C ASN A 64 -1.22 -4.47 -12.06
N VAL A 65 -0.75 -3.59 -12.95
CA VAL A 65 0.46 -3.81 -13.76
C VAL A 65 1.71 -4.09 -12.92
N VAL A 66 1.73 -3.64 -11.67
CA VAL A 66 2.83 -3.91 -10.74
C VAL A 66 2.97 -5.41 -10.45
N TYR A 67 1.89 -6.19 -10.56
CA TYR A 67 1.90 -7.64 -10.34
C TYR A 67 2.69 -8.37 -11.41
N ASP A 68 2.70 -7.86 -12.65
CA ASP A 68 3.47 -8.43 -13.76
C ASP A 68 4.99 -8.27 -13.55
N LEU A 69 5.41 -7.35 -12.66
CA LEU A 69 6.82 -7.15 -12.32
C LEU A 69 7.34 -8.22 -11.34
N ALA A 70 6.46 -8.99 -10.69
CA ALA A 70 6.81 -10.02 -9.73
C ALA A 70 7.23 -11.34 -10.42
N THR A 71 8.40 -11.31 -11.06
CA THR A 71 8.90 -12.42 -11.88
C THR A 71 9.97 -13.26 -11.21
N ALA A 72 10.19 -14.48 -11.71
CA ALA A 72 11.26 -15.38 -11.26
C ALA A 72 12.69 -14.83 -11.45
N GLN A 73 12.85 -13.67 -12.11
CA GLN A 73 14.14 -12.97 -12.17
C GLN A 73 14.45 -12.21 -10.88
N ARG A 74 13.44 -11.82 -10.10
CA ARG A 74 13.58 -10.99 -8.90
C ARG A 74 13.04 -11.61 -7.62
N VAL A 75 12.10 -12.53 -7.72
CA VAL A 75 11.55 -13.27 -6.57
C VAL A 75 11.77 -14.77 -6.75
N ASP A 76 11.94 -15.46 -5.63
CA ASP A 76 12.07 -16.91 -5.56
C ASP A 76 10.75 -17.59 -5.21
N ALA A 77 9.81 -16.87 -4.58
CA ALA A 77 8.46 -17.34 -4.25
C ALA A 77 7.49 -16.16 -4.02
N ILE A 78 6.19 -16.46 -3.98
CA ILE A 78 5.12 -15.48 -3.84
C ILE A 78 4.24 -15.78 -2.63
N ILE A 79 3.86 -14.74 -1.89
CA ILE A 79 2.74 -14.73 -0.93
C ILE A 79 1.63 -13.85 -1.53
N ILE A 80 0.38 -14.30 -1.48
CA ILE A 80 -0.78 -13.56 -2.01
C ILE A 80 -1.76 -13.24 -0.89
N SER A 81 -2.14 -11.97 -0.75
CA SER A 81 -3.15 -11.53 0.20
C SER A 81 -4.58 -11.74 -0.31
N GLY A 82 -5.51 -12.04 0.59
CA GLY A 82 -6.91 -12.30 0.26
C GLY A 82 -7.74 -11.09 -0.09
N THR A 83 -7.24 -9.89 0.17
CA THR A 83 -7.92 -8.65 -0.25
C THR A 83 -8.03 -8.53 -1.77
N LEU A 84 -7.13 -9.17 -2.54
CA LEU A 84 -7.22 -9.25 -4.00
C LEU A 84 -8.53 -9.91 -4.46
N GLY A 85 -9.04 -10.86 -3.66
CA GLY A 85 -10.24 -11.63 -3.96
C GLY A 85 -11.56 -10.92 -3.65
N HIS A 86 -11.55 -9.71 -3.07
CA HIS A 86 -12.79 -9.00 -2.77
C HIS A 86 -13.62 -8.64 -4.01
N THR A 87 -12.97 -8.52 -5.17
CA THR A 87 -13.60 -8.11 -6.44
C THR A 87 -13.51 -9.17 -7.53
N ALA A 88 -12.92 -10.32 -7.26
CA ALA A 88 -12.68 -11.38 -8.24
C ALA A 88 -13.28 -12.71 -7.81
N SER A 89 -13.69 -13.51 -8.79
CA SER A 89 -14.11 -14.89 -8.61
C SER A 89 -12.92 -15.79 -8.26
N ARG A 90 -13.23 -17.01 -7.78
CA ARG A 90 -12.21 -18.02 -7.45
C ARG A 90 -11.44 -18.45 -8.70
N GLU A 91 -12.13 -18.54 -9.83
CA GLU A 91 -11.57 -18.91 -11.13
C GLU A 91 -10.59 -17.85 -11.63
N GLU A 92 -10.98 -16.56 -11.59
CA GLU A 92 -10.10 -15.44 -11.98
C GLU A 92 -8.86 -15.35 -11.08
N LEU A 93 -9.00 -15.56 -9.77
CA LEU A 93 -7.84 -15.63 -8.87
C LEU A 93 -6.93 -16.81 -9.21
N ALA A 94 -7.48 -17.98 -9.51
CA ALA A 94 -6.69 -19.15 -9.88
C ALA A 94 -5.91 -18.93 -11.19
N GLU A 95 -6.52 -18.30 -12.19
CA GLU A 95 -5.85 -17.89 -13.43
C GLU A 95 -4.74 -16.86 -13.15
N PHE A 96 -5.02 -15.85 -12.32
CA PHE A 96 -4.04 -14.85 -11.91
C PHE A 96 -2.83 -15.50 -11.21
N VAL A 97 -3.03 -16.52 -10.37
CA VAL A 97 -1.92 -17.21 -9.70
C VAL A 97 -1.07 -18.02 -10.67
N GLN A 98 -1.64 -18.55 -11.75
CA GLN A 98 -0.89 -19.35 -12.74
C GLN A 98 0.23 -18.56 -13.42
N GLN A 99 0.12 -17.24 -13.53
CA GLN A 99 1.17 -16.42 -14.15
C GLN A 99 2.50 -16.48 -13.39
N PHE A 100 2.48 -16.80 -12.09
CA PHE A 100 3.67 -16.88 -11.26
C PHE A 100 4.38 -18.24 -11.39
N ALA A 101 3.82 -19.21 -12.10
CA ALA A 101 4.46 -20.50 -12.30
C ALA A 101 5.85 -20.34 -12.96
N PRO A 102 6.89 -21.07 -12.51
CA PRO A 102 6.86 -22.17 -11.55
C PRO A 102 7.18 -21.77 -10.09
N LEU A 103 7.03 -20.49 -9.71
CA LEU A 103 7.33 -20.04 -8.36
C LEU A 103 6.41 -20.71 -7.33
N PRO A 104 6.92 -21.11 -6.15
CA PRO A 104 6.09 -21.49 -5.02
C PRO A 104 5.15 -20.35 -4.63
N VAL A 105 3.87 -20.66 -4.43
CA VAL A 105 2.85 -19.68 -4.01
C VAL A 105 2.21 -20.12 -2.70
N VAL A 106 2.08 -19.18 -1.78
CA VAL A 106 1.30 -19.31 -0.55
C VAL A 106 0.23 -18.22 -0.52
N ALA A 107 -1.02 -18.56 -0.26
CA ALA A 107 -2.10 -17.59 -0.15
C ALA A 107 -2.53 -17.37 1.31
N VAL A 108 -2.99 -16.17 1.64
CA VAL A 108 -3.55 -15.83 2.95
C VAL A 108 -4.98 -15.36 2.76
N ALA A 109 -5.91 -15.91 3.53
CA ALA A 109 -7.36 -15.69 3.41
C ALA A 109 -7.96 -16.00 2.02
N LEU A 110 -7.28 -16.80 1.18
CA LEU A 110 -7.80 -17.32 -0.10
C LEU A 110 -7.66 -18.83 -0.17
N ASP A 111 -8.74 -19.50 -0.58
CA ASP A 111 -8.74 -20.92 -0.90
C ASP A 111 -8.61 -21.13 -2.41
N LEU A 112 -7.37 -21.35 -2.86
CA LEU A 112 -7.03 -21.56 -4.26
C LEU A 112 -6.63 -23.03 -4.52
N PRO A 113 -7.18 -23.69 -5.56
CA PRO A 113 -6.85 -25.08 -5.86
C PRO A 113 -5.34 -25.29 -6.08
N GLY A 114 -4.76 -26.26 -5.37
CA GLY A 114 -3.34 -26.62 -5.52
C GLY A 114 -2.34 -25.64 -4.89
N VAL A 115 -2.81 -24.60 -4.20
CA VAL A 115 -1.98 -23.59 -3.54
C VAL A 115 -2.07 -23.76 -2.02
N SER A 116 -0.93 -23.74 -1.34
CA SER A 116 -0.92 -23.75 0.14
C SER A 116 -1.53 -22.45 0.65
N HIS A 117 -2.46 -22.54 1.59
CA HIS A 117 -3.15 -21.35 2.10
C HIS A 117 -3.39 -21.35 3.60
N LEU A 118 -3.40 -20.13 4.15
CA LEU A 118 -3.64 -19.82 5.56
C LEU A 118 -5.02 -19.18 5.66
N ILE A 119 -5.89 -19.72 6.51
CA ILE A 119 -7.22 -19.16 6.77
C ILE A 119 -7.46 -18.99 8.26
N ALA A 120 -8.14 -17.91 8.65
CA ALA A 120 -8.66 -17.81 10.00
C ALA A 120 -9.77 -18.84 10.22
N ASP A 121 -9.89 -19.38 11.44
CA ASP A 121 -11.02 -20.23 11.82
C ASP A 121 -12.31 -19.41 11.99
N SER A 122 -12.83 -18.93 10.86
CA SER A 122 -14.01 -18.08 10.77
C SER A 122 -15.26 -18.76 11.34
N TYR A 123 -15.37 -20.08 11.17
CA TYR A 123 -16.47 -20.84 11.71
C TYR A 123 -16.43 -20.87 13.25
N GLN A 124 -15.34 -21.35 13.84
CA GLN A 124 -15.27 -21.53 15.30
C GLN A 124 -15.41 -20.19 16.03
N GLY A 125 -14.73 -19.14 15.56
CA GLY A 125 -14.82 -17.82 16.17
C GLY A 125 -16.24 -17.24 16.17
N MET A 126 -16.95 -17.35 15.04
CA MET A 126 -18.31 -16.85 14.94
C MET A 126 -19.30 -17.71 15.74
N TYR A 127 -19.09 -19.02 15.76
CA TYR A 127 -19.88 -19.95 16.56
C TYR A 127 -19.77 -19.60 18.04
N ASP A 128 -18.55 -19.37 18.54
CA ASP A 128 -18.29 -18.99 19.92
C ASP A 128 -18.93 -17.63 20.26
N ALA A 129 -18.85 -16.65 19.36
CA ALA A 129 -19.48 -15.34 19.55
C ALA A 129 -21.01 -15.44 19.65
N ALA A 130 -21.65 -16.20 18.77
CA ALA A 130 -23.10 -16.43 18.80
C ALA A 130 -23.52 -17.22 20.04
N CYS A 131 -22.79 -18.30 20.36
CA CYS A 131 -23.02 -19.10 21.56
C CYS A 131 -22.93 -18.25 22.83
N HIS A 132 -21.92 -17.38 22.93
CA HIS A 132 -21.74 -16.49 24.08
C HIS A 132 -22.96 -15.59 24.32
N LEU A 133 -23.54 -14.99 23.26
CA LEU A 133 -24.77 -14.20 23.39
C LEU A 133 -25.96 -15.04 23.87
N ILE A 134 -26.07 -16.28 23.42
CA ILE A 134 -27.16 -17.19 23.79
C ILE A 134 -27.02 -17.69 25.23
N THR A 135 -25.83 -18.16 25.62
CA THR A 135 -25.62 -18.87 26.89
C THR A 135 -25.31 -17.96 28.05
N VAL A 136 -24.52 -16.90 27.83
CA VAL A 136 -24.09 -15.97 28.89
C VAL A 136 -25.08 -14.82 29.03
N HIS A 137 -25.53 -14.25 27.92
CA HIS A 137 -26.41 -13.08 27.91
C HIS A 137 -27.90 -13.41 27.66
N ASN A 138 -28.25 -14.69 27.53
CA ASN A 138 -29.62 -15.17 27.36
C ASN A 138 -30.36 -14.52 26.17
N ARG A 139 -29.63 -14.10 25.13
CA ARG A 139 -30.21 -13.55 23.90
C ARG A 139 -30.85 -14.67 23.11
N ARG A 140 -32.04 -14.41 22.55
CA ARG A 140 -32.87 -15.45 21.92
C ARG A 140 -33.22 -15.13 20.47
N ARG A 141 -33.09 -13.87 20.06
CA ARG A 141 -33.43 -13.39 18.73
C ARG A 141 -32.24 -12.63 18.18
N LEU A 142 -31.29 -13.39 17.65
CA LEU A 142 -30.05 -12.85 17.10
C LEU A 142 -30.28 -12.54 15.62
N ALA A 143 -30.08 -11.31 15.20
CA ALA A 143 -29.98 -10.95 13.78
C ALA A 143 -28.52 -11.03 13.31
N PHE A 144 -28.33 -11.30 12.02
CA PHE A 144 -27.02 -11.50 11.43
C PHE A 144 -26.76 -10.49 10.29
N LEU A 145 -25.66 -9.75 10.39
CA LEU A 145 -25.14 -8.92 9.31
C LEU A 145 -24.08 -9.70 8.54
N ARG A 146 -24.42 -10.19 7.35
CA ARG A 146 -23.55 -11.03 6.52
C ARG A 146 -22.49 -10.20 5.80
N GLY A 147 -21.31 -10.79 5.58
CA GLY A 147 -20.32 -10.30 4.60
C GLY A 147 -20.71 -10.58 3.14
N PRO A 148 -19.82 -10.26 2.18
CA PRO A 148 -20.05 -10.46 0.75
C PRO A 148 -20.50 -11.90 0.42
N LYS A 149 -21.48 -12.03 -0.48
CA LYS A 149 -21.98 -13.34 -0.92
C LYS A 149 -20.92 -14.05 -1.78
N GLY A 150 -20.72 -15.34 -1.53
CA GLY A 150 -19.79 -16.18 -2.30
C GLY A 150 -18.34 -16.14 -1.80
N GLN A 151 -18.05 -15.36 -0.76
CA GLN A 151 -16.78 -15.45 -0.05
C GLN A 151 -16.85 -16.52 1.03
N ARG A 152 -15.86 -17.43 1.01
CA ARG A 152 -15.79 -18.57 1.93
C ARG A 152 -15.90 -18.15 3.40
N GLU A 153 -15.19 -17.12 3.83
CA GLU A 153 -15.23 -16.65 5.22
C GLU A 153 -16.62 -16.13 5.63
N ALA A 154 -17.29 -15.37 4.75
CA ALA A 154 -18.64 -14.87 5.01
C ALA A 154 -19.65 -16.02 5.13
N ASP A 155 -19.47 -17.05 4.30
CA ASP A 155 -20.31 -18.25 4.29
C ASP A 155 -20.07 -19.13 5.52
N GLU A 156 -18.81 -19.30 5.93
CA GLU A 156 -18.44 -20.01 7.17
C GLU A 156 -18.99 -19.31 8.42
N ARG A 157 -18.92 -17.97 8.48
CA ARG A 157 -19.49 -17.18 9.58
C ARG A 157 -21.02 -17.28 9.63
N LEU A 158 -21.70 -17.25 8.48
CA LEU A 158 -23.15 -17.44 8.41
C LEU A 158 -23.54 -18.87 8.86
N ARG A 159 -22.81 -19.88 8.39
CA ARG A 159 -23.03 -21.28 8.80
C ARG A 159 -22.87 -21.44 10.31
N ALA A 160 -21.81 -20.87 10.89
CA ALA A 160 -21.58 -20.88 12.33
C ALA A 160 -22.73 -20.26 13.13
N TYR A 161 -23.28 -19.14 12.67
CA TYR A 161 -24.47 -18.52 13.26
C TYR A 161 -25.69 -19.46 13.19
N GLN A 162 -25.95 -20.08 12.03
CA GLN A 162 -27.06 -21.03 11.86
C GLN A 162 -26.94 -22.25 12.77
N ASP A 163 -25.73 -22.83 12.84
CA ASP A 163 -25.45 -24.00 13.66
C ASP A 163 -25.54 -23.68 15.16
N ALA A 164 -25.10 -22.48 15.59
CA ALA A 164 -25.27 -22.02 16.96
C ALA A 164 -26.75 -21.87 17.33
N LEU A 165 -27.60 -21.31 16.45
CA LEU A 165 -29.05 -21.26 16.69
C LEU A 165 -29.65 -22.65 16.81
N ALA A 166 -29.30 -23.56 15.89
CA ALA A 166 -29.80 -24.93 15.88
C ALA A 166 -29.42 -25.70 17.16
N GLN A 167 -28.16 -25.56 17.60
CA GLN A 167 -27.63 -26.19 18.82
C GLN A 167 -28.46 -25.85 20.08
N TYR A 168 -28.95 -24.60 20.18
CA TYR A 168 -29.73 -24.12 21.32
C TYR A 168 -31.25 -24.07 21.05
N GLY A 169 -31.70 -24.72 19.98
CA GLY A 169 -33.13 -24.83 19.64
C GLY A 169 -33.80 -23.49 19.30
N LEU A 170 -33.03 -22.51 18.80
CA LEU A 170 -33.54 -21.21 18.37
C LEU A 170 -33.89 -21.26 16.87
N PRO A 171 -35.03 -20.67 16.45
CA PRO A 171 -35.43 -20.71 15.05
C PRO A 171 -34.58 -19.78 14.19
N PHE A 172 -33.99 -20.32 13.12
CA PHE A 172 -33.41 -19.49 12.06
C PHE A 172 -34.52 -18.77 11.29
N ARG A 173 -34.39 -17.45 11.13
CA ARG A 173 -35.32 -16.61 10.36
C ARG A 173 -34.55 -15.83 9.31
N GLU A 174 -34.84 -16.05 8.04
CA GLU A 174 -34.21 -15.31 6.95
C GLU A 174 -34.44 -13.79 7.04
N ALA A 175 -35.60 -13.38 7.59
CA ALA A 175 -35.90 -11.98 7.88
C ALA A 175 -34.92 -11.31 8.86
N LEU A 176 -34.18 -12.08 9.67
CA LEU A 176 -33.15 -11.60 10.58
C LEU A 176 -31.74 -11.61 9.97
N VAL A 177 -31.59 -11.93 8.68
CA VAL A 177 -30.30 -11.88 7.98
C VAL A 177 -30.29 -10.72 6.98
N ALA A 178 -29.29 -9.85 7.08
CA ALA A 178 -29.10 -8.76 6.11
C ALA A 178 -27.72 -8.86 5.44
N GLN A 179 -27.69 -8.56 4.15
CA GLN A 179 -26.49 -8.62 3.32
C GLN A 179 -25.68 -7.32 3.47
N GLY A 180 -24.38 -7.47 3.73
CA GLY A 180 -23.38 -6.40 3.66
C GLY A 180 -22.16 -6.80 2.84
N ASP A 181 -21.11 -6.01 2.89
CA ASP A 181 -19.88 -6.19 2.10
C ASP A 181 -18.61 -5.84 2.88
N TYR A 182 -18.67 -5.91 4.22
CA TYR A 182 -17.63 -5.52 5.18
C TYR A 182 -17.36 -4.01 5.30
N THR A 183 -17.99 -3.16 4.48
CA THR A 183 -17.80 -1.70 4.57
C THR A 183 -18.75 -1.05 5.58
N LEU A 184 -18.39 0.17 6.03
CA LEU A 184 -19.24 0.97 6.92
C LEU A 184 -20.61 1.28 6.27
N PRO A 185 -20.68 1.78 5.01
CA PRO A 185 -21.97 2.07 4.37
C PRO A 185 -22.88 0.85 4.21
N SER A 186 -22.32 -0.34 3.94
CA SER A 186 -23.16 -1.54 3.83
C SER A 186 -23.66 -2.02 5.19
N GLY A 187 -22.89 -1.86 6.26
CA GLY A 187 -23.34 -2.08 7.63
C GLY A 187 -24.52 -1.18 8.02
N GLU A 188 -24.44 0.12 7.71
CA GLU A 188 -25.53 1.07 7.95
C GLU A 188 -26.80 0.66 7.19
N LYS A 189 -26.65 0.37 5.89
CA LYS A 189 -27.75 -0.08 5.02
C LYS A 189 -28.38 -1.38 5.53
N ALA A 190 -27.56 -2.35 5.93
CA ALA A 190 -28.01 -3.64 6.42
C ALA A 190 -28.78 -3.50 7.76
N MET A 191 -28.27 -2.67 8.68
CA MET A 191 -28.95 -2.40 9.95
C MET A 191 -30.29 -1.68 9.76
N LEU A 192 -30.33 -0.67 8.88
CA LEU A 192 -31.57 0.03 8.54
C LEU A 192 -32.60 -0.91 7.90
N ALA A 193 -32.15 -1.82 7.03
CA ALA A 193 -33.01 -2.83 6.43
C ALA A 193 -33.58 -3.81 7.46
N LEU A 194 -32.80 -4.24 8.47
CA LEU A 194 -33.31 -5.08 9.55
C LEU A 194 -34.37 -4.36 10.38
N LEU A 195 -34.12 -3.10 10.77
CA LEU A 195 -35.09 -2.31 11.54
C LEU A 195 -36.39 -2.07 10.78
N ALA A 196 -36.32 -1.90 9.45
CA ALA A 196 -37.50 -1.69 8.61
C ALA A 196 -38.38 -2.93 8.44
N ARG A 197 -37.86 -4.13 8.72
CA ARG A 197 -38.64 -5.38 8.64
C ARG A 197 -39.58 -5.57 9.82
N GLU A 198 -39.42 -4.80 10.89
CA GLU A 198 -40.19 -4.89 12.14
C GLU A 198 -40.16 -6.28 12.81
N GLU A 199 -39.22 -7.14 12.40
CA GLU A 199 -38.96 -8.44 13.00
C GLU A 199 -38.12 -8.23 14.28
N PRO A 200 -38.56 -8.68 15.46
CA PRO A 200 -37.88 -8.33 16.70
C PRO A 200 -36.59 -9.13 16.89
N PHE A 201 -35.51 -8.45 17.27
CA PHE A 201 -34.23 -9.02 17.67
C PHE A 201 -33.70 -8.36 18.96
N ASP A 202 -32.90 -9.09 19.73
CA ASP A 202 -32.26 -8.63 20.97
C ASP A 202 -30.72 -8.69 20.92
N ALA A 203 -30.18 -9.11 19.78
CA ALA A 203 -28.76 -9.17 19.52
C ALA A 203 -28.44 -9.04 18.02
N ILE A 204 -27.28 -8.47 17.71
CA ILE A 204 -26.65 -8.45 16.39
C ILE A 204 -25.35 -9.25 16.44
N VAL A 205 -25.24 -10.22 15.54
CA VAL A 205 -24.00 -10.91 15.21
C VAL A 205 -23.55 -10.40 13.85
N SER A 206 -22.45 -9.67 13.80
CA SER A 206 -21.94 -9.07 12.57
C SER A 206 -20.74 -9.83 12.03
N ALA A 207 -20.71 -10.04 10.71
CA ALA A 207 -19.62 -10.74 10.05
C ALA A 207 -18.28 -10.00 10.12
N ASN A 208 -18.27 -8.69 10.40
CA ASN A 208 -17.05 -7.94 10.74
C ASN A 208 -17.32 -6.75 11.67
N ASP A 209 -16.25 -6.16 12.21
CA ASP A 209 -16.26 -5.06 13.16
C ASP A 209 -16.76 -3.77 12.53
N THR A 210 -16.36 -3.46 11.30
CA THR A 210 -16.79 -2.23 10.62
C THR A 210 -18.32 -2.16 10.48
N MET A 211 -18.97 -3.25 10.05
CA MET A 211 -20.43 -3.31 10.00
C MET A 211 -21.08 -3.36 11.40
N ALA A 212 -20.42 -3.97 12.38
CA ALA A 212 -20.91 -4.02 13.77
C ALA A 212 -20.93 -2.63 14.42
N LEU A 213 -19.90 -1.82 14.16
CA LEU A 213 -19.79 -0.44 14.61
C LEU A 213 -20.85 0.44 13.92
N ALA A 214 -21.04 0.30 12.60
CA ALA A 214 -22.13 0.96 11.89
C ALA A 214 -23.50 0.61 12.51
N ALA A 215 -23.74 -0.67 12.79
CA ALA A 215 -24.96 -1.13 13.43
C ALA A 215 -25.17 -0.49 14.81
N THR A 216 -24.10 -0.44 15.63
CA THR A 216 -24.12 0.20 16.96
C THR A 216 -24.53 1.67 16.86
N THR A 217 -23.92 2.41 15.92
CA THR A 217 -24.26 3.82 15.68
C THR A 217 -25.72 4.00 15.26
N ILE A 218 -26.22 3.18 14.34
CA ILE A 218 -27.63 3.24 13.89
C ILE A 218 -28.60 2.90 15.01
N LEU A 219 -28.32 1.88 15.82
CA LEU A 219 -29.14 1.51 16.98
C LEU A 219 -29.26 2.68 17.96
N GLN A 220 -28.14 3.31 18.31
CA GLN A 220 -28.10 4.48 19.20
C GLN A 220 -28.86 5.67 18.62
N GLN A 221 -28.73 5.96 17.32
CA GLN A 221 -29.49 7.02 16.65
C GLN A 221 -31.01 6.76 16.67
N ARG A 222 -31.42 5.50 16.74
CA ARG A 222 -32.83 5.09 16.90
C ARG A 222 -33.27 5.00 18.37
N GLY A 223 -32.44 5.43 19.30
CA GLY A 223 -32.73 5.43 20.74
C GLY A 223 -32.63 4.06 21.41
N LEU A 224 -32.09 3.04 20.72
CA LEU A 224 -31.83 1.72 21.29
C LEU A 224 -30.47 1.71 21.99
N ARG A 225 -30.43 1.20 23.22
CA ARG A 225 -29.21 1.11 24.01
C ARG A 225 -28.47 -0.18 23.67
N VAL A 226 -27.16 -0.04 23.51
CA VAL A 226 -26.22 -1.16 23.37
C VAL A 226 -25.37 -1.17 24.65
N PRO A 227 -25.34 -2.27 25.42
CA PRO A 227 -25.88 -3.60 25.12
C PRO A 227 -27.31 -3.88 25.63
N GLU A 228 -27.95 -2.98 26.37
CA GLU A 228 -29.13 -3.30 27.18
C GLU A 228 -30.32 -3.78 26.32
N ASP A 229 -30.67 -3.03 25.28
CA ASP A 229 -31.79 -3.35 24.41
C ASP A 229 -31.35 -4.31 23.31
N VAL A 230 -30.18 -4.05 22.70
CA VAL A 230 -29.59 -4.89 21.65
C VAL A 230 -28.10 -5.09 21.92
N ALA A 231 -27.69 -6.33 22.17
CA ALA A 231 -26.28 -6.70 22.27
C ALA A 231 -25.64 -6.75 20.87
N VAL A 232 -24.36 -6.39 20.73
CA VAL A 232 -23.66 -6.41 19.44
C VAL A 232 -22.33 -7.14 19.57
N VAL A 233 -22.04 -8.06 18.65
CA VAL A 233 -20.73 -8.68 18.49
C VAL A 233 -20.25 -8.56 17.04
N GLY A 234 -18.93 -8.38 16.87
CA GLY A 234 -18.28 -8.30 15.57
C GLY A 234 -17.25 -9.41 15.34
N PHE A 235 -16.37 -9.17 14.38
CA PHE A 235 -15.27 -10.05 13.96
C PHE A 235 -14.18 -9.16 13.37
N ASP A 236 -12.90 -9.42 13.63
CA ASP A 236 -11.66 -8.77 13.14
C ASP A 236 -10.75 -8.31 14.30
N ASP A 237 -11.34 -7.85 15.40
CA ASP A 237 -10.67 -7.09 16.47
C ASP A 237 -9.97 -5.82 15.97
N ALA A 238 -10.68 -5.08 15.13
CA ALA A 238 -10.23 -3.80 14.60
C ALA A 238 -9.90 -2.82 15.74
N GLU A 239 -8.99 -1.89 15.48
CA GLU A 239 -8.58 -0.91 16.49
C GLU A 239 -9.76 -0.06 16.97
N GLU A 240 -10.64 0.33 16.06
CA GLU A 240 -11.86 1.09 16.30
C GLU A 240 -12.81 0.36 17.26
N ALA A 241 -12.85 -0.98 17.20
CA ALA A 241 -13.66 -1.82 18.08
C ALA A 241 -13.24 -1.66 19.56
N ARG A 242 -11.97 -1.33 19.82
CA ARG A 242 -11.42 -1.17 21.17
C ARG A 242 -11.91 0.11 21.83
N TYR A 243 -12.13 1.16 21.04
CA TYR A 243 -12.39 2.51 21.50
C TYR A 243 -13.83 2.99 21.26
N SER A 244 -14.66 2.16 20.63
CA SER A 244 -16.09 2.45 20.49
C SER A 244 -16.78 2.56 21.85
N ILE A 245 -17.94 3.21 21.87
CA ILE A 245 -18.76 3.35 23.07
C ILE A 245 -20.16 2.76 22.78
N PRO A 246 -20.49 1.59 23.37
CA PRO A 246 -19.62 0.72 24.17
C PRO A 246 -18.50 0.08 23.34
N SER A 247 -17.43 -0.38 24.01
CA SER A 247 -16.33 -1.08 23.33
C SER A 247 -16.82 -2.42 22.79
N LEU A 248 -16.50 -2.72 21.54
CA LEU A 248 -17.10 -3.80 20.77
C LEU A 248 -16.47 -5.16 21.12
N THR A 249 -17.32 -6.09 21.57
CA THR A 249 -17.02 -7.53 21.67
C THR A 249 -16.87 -8.09 20.27
N THR A 250 -15.80 -8.83 20.01
CA THR A 250 -15.41 -9.24 18.65
C THR A 250 -14.57 -10.50 18.66
N VAL A 251 -14.23 -11.04 17.50
CA VAL A 251 -13.33 -12.17 17.33
C VAL A 251 -12.02 -11.70 16.71
N ARG A 252 -10.89 -11.96 17.36
CA ARG A 252 -9.55 -11.63 16.84
C ARG A 252 -9.05 -12.68 15.86
N GLN A 253 -8.80 -12.26 14.63
CA GLN A 253 -8.33 -13.13 13.54
C GLN A 253 -6.84 -13.52 13.58
N ARG A 254 -6.02 -12.81 14.34
CA ARG A 254 -4.55 -13.04 14.42
C ARG A 254 -3.84 -12.89 13.06
N VAL A 255 -4.09 -11.77 12.38
CA VAL A 255 -3.57 -11.48 11.02
C VAL A 255 -2.04 -11.44 10.97
N PHE A 256 -1.39 -10.92 12.03
CA PHE A 256 0.06 -10.90 12.13
C PHE A 256 0.62 -12.33 12.13
N GLU A 257 0.02 -13.23 12.90
CA GLU A 257 0.39 -14.63 12.98
C GLU A 257 0.12 -15.38 11.67
N GLN A 258 -0.93 -15.02 10.93
CA GLN A 258 -1.15 -15.52 9.57
C GLN A 258 0.02 -15.13 8.64
N GLY A 259 0.50 -13.88 8.71
CA GLY A 259 1.66 -13.42 7.95
C GLY A 259 2.95 -14.16 8.32
N VAL A 260 3.20 -14.37 9.61
CA VAL A 260 4.35 -15.15 10.10
C VAL A 260 4.26 -16.61 9.61
N ALA A 261 3.08 -17.22 9.64
CA ALA A 261 2.86 -18.57 9.15
C ALA A 261 3.07 -18.67 7.63
N ALA A 262 2.59 -17.70 6.85
CA ALA A 262 2.80 -17.63 5.40
C ALA A 262 4.29 -17.53 5.05
N ALA A 263 5.04 -16.68 5.75
CA ALA A 263 6.49 -16.58 5.61
C ALA A 263 7.20 -17.92 5.93
N ARG A 264 6.75 -18.65 6.95
CA ARG A 264 7.31 -19.98 7.27
C ARG A 264 6.99 -21.01 6.19
N HIS A 265 5.75 -21.06 5.71
CA HIS A 265 5.35 -21.96 4.63
C HIS A 265 6.17 -21.71 3.37
N VAL A 266 6.30 -20.46 2.93
CA VAL A 266 7.00 -20.15 1.68
C VAL A 266 8.49 -20.49 1.78
N VAL A 267 9.12 -20.25 2.93
CA VAL A 267 10.52 -20.60 3.18
C VAL A 267 10.72 -22.13 3.24
N ALA A 268 9.78 -22.87 3.82
CA ALA A 268 9.82 -24.33 3.81
C ALA A 268 9.73 -24.88 2.37
N MET A 269 8.82 -24.34 1.56
CA MET A 269 8.68 -24.71 0.14
C MET A 269 9.96 -24.40 -0.65
N LEU A 270 10.59 -23.24 -0.43
CA LEU A 270 11.88 -22.87 -1.04
C LEU A 270 13.02 -23.84 -0.68
N HIS A 271 12.96 -24.46 0.49
CA HIS A 271 13.89 -25.50 0.91
C HIS A 271 13.48 -26.92 0.44
N GLY A 272 12.43 -27.05 -0.38
CA GLY A 272 11.93 -28.33 -0.87
C GLY A 272 11.21 -29.17 0.18
N GLN A 273 10.68 -28.53 1.23
CA GLN A 273 9.90 -29.18 2.27
C GLN A 273 8.42 -29.16 1.92
N ASP A 274 7.72 -30.25 2.28
CA ASP A 274 6.27 -30.30 2.15
C ASP A 274 5.60 -29.40 3.19
N VAL A 275 4.56 -28.68 2.76
CA VAL A 275 3.72 -27.86 3.62
C VAL A 275 2.26 -28.30 3.48
N PRO A 276 1.43 -28.15 4.53
CA PRO A 276 0.00 -28.41 4.42
C PRO A 276 -0.64 -27.55 3.32
N VAL A 277 -1.59 -28.12 2.59
CA VAL A 277 -2.40 -27.38 1.61
C VAL A 277 -3.26 -26.32 2.29
N GLN A 278 -3.83 -26.64 3.46
CA GLN A 278 -4.62 -25.72 4.26
C GLN A 278 -4.09 -25.73 5.69
N THR A 279 -3.81 -24.55 6.24
CA THR A 279 -3.53 -24.35 7.66
C THR A 279 -4.56 -23.38 8.24
N SER A 280 -5.27 -23.80 9.27
CA SER A 280 -6.19 -22.94 10.01
C SER A 280 -5.46 -22.23 11.16
N VAL A 281 -5.59 -20.92 11.24
CA VAL A 281 -5.07 -20.10 12.33
C VAL A 281 -6.18 -19.87 13.35
N ALA A 282 -5.92 -20.30 14.58
CA ALA A 282 -6.86 -20.19 15.68
C ALA A 282 -7.23 -18.73 15.96
N VAL A 283 -8.52 -18.47 16.15
CA VAL A 283 -9.09 -17.17 16.50
C VAL A 283 -9.57 -17.17 17.94
N ASN A 284 -9.72 -15.99 18.54
CA ASN A 284 -10.20 -15.87 19.91
C ASN A 284 -11.35 -14.87 20.01
N LEU A 285 -12.40 -15.23 20.76
CA LEU A 285 -13.42 -14.28 21.20
C LEU A 285 -12.81 -13.28 22.20
N VAL A 286 -12.96 -12.00 21.90
CA VAL A 286 -12.50 -10.87 22.70
C VAL A 286 -13.73 -10.19 23.31
N LEU A 287 -13.98 -10.50 24.58
CA LEU A 287 -15.11 -9.96 25.33
C LEU A 287 -14.88 -8.49 25.71
N ARG A 288 -15.86 -7.64 25.39
CA ARG A 288 -15.93 -6.22 25.76
C ARG A 288 -17.35 -5.85 26.16
N ARG A 289 -17.70 -4.56 26.08
CA ARG A 289 -18.93 -4.02 26.68
C ARG A 289 -20.16 -4.17 25.81
N SER A 290 -20.02 -4.27 24.49
CA SER A 290 -21.17 -4.28 23.57
C SER A 290 -22.05 -5.54 23.63
N CYS A 291 -21.56 -6.64 24.21
CA CYS A 291 -22.39 -7.83 24.45
C CYS A 291 -23.13 -7.79 25.80
N GLY A 292 -22.70 -6.94 26.73
CA GLY A 292 -23.17 -6.93 28.12
C GLY A 292 -22.15 -7.44 29.12
N CYS A 293 -21.01 -7.99 28.67
CA CYS A 293 -19.91 -8.28 29.58
C CYS A 293 -19.39 -6.98 30.19
N SER A 294 -19.32 -6.94 31.52
CA SER A 294 -18.39 -6.03 32.15
C SER A 294 -16.98 -6.51 31.77
N GLN A 295 -16.00 -5.61 31.64
CA GLN A 295 -14.58 -6.03 31.54
C GLN A 295 -14.10 -6.82 32.78
N VAL A 296 -15.00 -7.23 33.67
CA VAL A 296 -14.77 -7.84 34.98
C VAL A 296 -15.24 -9.31 35.03
N GLY A 297 -15.79 -9.88 33.94
CA GLY A 297 -16.33 -11.26 33.93
C GLY A 297 -15.43 -12.30 33.27
N GLU A 298 -14.99 -13.29 34.07
CA GLU A 298 -14.41 -14.59 33.67
C GLU A 298 -13.03 -14.60 32.99
N ALA A 299 -11.98 -14.35 33.78
CA ALA A 299 -10.65 -14.92 33.53
C ALA A 299 -10.25 -15.86 34.68
N THR A 300 -11.07 -16.88 34.95
CA THR A 300 -10.64 -18.06 35.72
C THR A 300 -9.66 -18.95 34.93
N ALA A 301 -9.18 -18.50 33.77
CA ALA A 301 -8.09 -19.12 33.04
C ALA A 301 -6.77 -18.78 33.73
N ASP A 302 -6.31 -19.73 34.53
CA ASP A 302 -4.96 -19.95 35.04
C ASP A 302 -4.00 -18.78 34.83
N LEU A 303 -3.57 -18.15 35.92
CA LEU A 303 -2.64 -17.04 35.92
C LEU A 303 -1.42 -17.33 35.04
N GLN A 304 -0.96 -18.58 34.97
CA GLN A 304 0.15 -19.01 34.10
C GLN A 304 -0.13 -18.80 32.60
N THR A 305 -1.38 -18.97 32.15
CA THR A 305 -1.79 -18.78 30.75
C THR A 305 -1.85 -17.30 30.39
N THR A 306 -2.35 -16.46 31.30
CA THR A 306 -2.31 -15.00 31.14
C THR A 306 -0.87 -14.49 31.16
N LEU A 307 -0.03 -15.10 32.02
CA LEU A 307 1.41 -14.79 32.13
C LEU A 307 2.26 -15.26 30.93
N ALA A 308 1.78 -16.21 30.13
CA ALA A 308 2.46 -16.69 28.93
C ALA A 308 2.30 -15.77 27.71
N ILE A 309 1.40 -14.78 27.78
CA ILE A 309 1.11 -13.81 26.70
C ILE A 309 2.09 -12.63 26.75
N PHE A 310 2.81 -12.43 27.86
CA PHE A 310 3.76 -11.33 27.99
C PHE A 310 5.04 -11.59 27.17
N PRO A 311 5.63 -10.55 26.56
CA PRO A 311 6.99 -10.62 26.04
C PRO A 311 7.95 -11.17 27.11
N LYS A 312 8.87 -12.05 26.72
CA LYS A 312 9.86 -12.68 27.63
C LYS A 312 10.72 -11.66 28.39
N GLU A 313 10.77 -10.41 27.94
CA GLU A 313 11.46 -9.31 28.63
C GLU A 313 10.76 -8.86 29.93
N LEU A 314 9.47 -9.19 30.15
CA LEU A 314 8.72 -8.86 31.37
C LEU A 314 8.87 -9.98 32.41
N SER A 315 9.88 -9.87 33.27
CA SER A 315 10.30 -10.93 34.21
C SER A 315 9.25 -11.31 35.28
N GLN A 316 9.30 -12.57 35.78
CA GLN A 316 8.53 -13.06 36.95
C GLN A 316 8.68 -12.17 38.21
N THR A 317 9.72 -11.36 38.25
CA THR A 317 10.06 -10.44 39.33
C THR A 317 8.96 -9.41 39.59
N TRP A 318 8.36 -8.82 38.55
CA TRP A 318 7.37 -7.75 38.73
C TRP A 318 6.02 -8.26 39.24
N ILE A 319 5.61 -9.46 38.80
CA ILE A 319 4.39 -10.11 39.30
C ILE A 319 4.53 -10.39 40.79
N THR A 320 5.70 -10.89 41.19
CA THR A 320 6.02 -11.14 42.61
C THR A 320 5.97 -9.83 43.41
N GLN A 321 6.50 -8.74 42.86
CA GLN A 321 6.44 -7.41 43.49
C GLN A 321 5.00 -6.88 43.63
N LEU A 322 4.17 -6.99 42.58
CA LEU A 322 2.77 -6.56 42.61
C LEU A 322 1.93 -7.35 43.61
N VAL A 323 2.09 -8.68 43.63
CA VAL A 323 1.37 -9.55 44.58
C VAL A 323 1.81 -9.26 46.02
N THR A 324 3.11 -9.08 46.27
CA THR A 324 3.63 -8.75 47.60
C THR A 324 3.13 -7.38 48.08
N ALA A 325 3.14 -6.38 47.20
CA ALA A 325 2.66 -5.03 47.50
C ALA A 325 1.15 -5.02 47.79
N LEU A 326 0.37 -5.80 47.04
CA LEU A 326 -1.07 -5.95 47.26
C LEU A 326 -1.38 -6.67 48.59
N GLN A 327 -0.60 -7.69 48.95
CA GLN A 327 -0.73 -8.38 50.24
C GLN A 327 -0.38 -7.44 51.41
N ALA A 328 0.61 -6.57 51.27
CA ALA A 328 0.94 -5.55 52.26
C ALA A 328 -0.23 -4.57 52.47
N GLU A 329 -0.86 -4.11 51.38
CA GLU A 329 -2.04 -3.25 51.44
C GLU A 329 -3.20 -3.92 52.20
N GLN A 330 -3.46 -5.20 51.92
CA GLN A 330 -4.51 -5.98 52.61
C GLN A 330 -4.22 -6.21 54.10
N ASN A 331 -2.95 -6.26 54.49
CA ASN A 331 -2.51 -6.43 55.86
C ASN A 331 -2.47 -5.10 56.65
N GLY A 332 -3.00 -4.00 56.08
CA GLY A 332 -3.14 -2.72 56.75
C GLY A 332 -1.92 -1.80 56.62
N TYR A 333 -1.07 -2.01 55.62
CA TYR A 333 0.02 -1.09 55.25
C TYR A 333 -0.40 -0.26 54.03
N PRO A 334 -1.05 0.92 54.23
CA PRO A 334 -1.49 1.75 53.12
C PRO A 334 -0.31 2.25 52.28
N ASP A 335 -0.56 2.54 51.01
CA ASP A 335 0.38 3.08 50.02
C ASP A 335 1.52 2.12 49.61
N SER A 336 1.33 0.82 49.77
CA SER A 336 2.28 -0.21 49.34
C SER A 336 2.13 -0.56 47.85
N PHE A 337 0.89 -0.62 47.34
CA PHE A 337 0.60 -1.08 45.98
C PHE A 337 0.85 -0.04 44.87
N LEU A 338 0.29 1.17 45.01
CA LEU A 338 0.32 2.20 43.96
C LEU A 338 1.73 2.63 43.52
N PRO A 339 2.74 2.74 44.40
CA PRO A 339 4.10 3.08 43.97
C PRO A 339 4.73 2.01 43.07
N VAL A 340 4.57 0.73 43.43
CA VAL A 340 5.07 -0.40 42.64
C VAL A 340 4.34 -0.47 41.30
N TRP A 341 3.02 -0.27 41.32
CA TRP A 341 2.19 -0.20 40.12
C TRP A 341 2.62 0.94 39.18
N THR A 342 2.84 2.14 39.71
CA THR A 342 3.28 3.31 38.94
C THR A 342 4.64 3.08 38.31
N GLN A 343 5.61 2.54 39.07
CA GLN A 343 6.95 2.25 38.56
C GLN A 343 6.94 1.22 37.43
N ILE A 344 6.11 0.18 37.54
CA ILE A 344 5.96 -0.83 36.49
C ILE A 344 5.32 -0.23 35.25
N LEU A 345 4.28 0.60 35.42
CA LEU A 345 3.62 1.30 34.32
C LEU A 345 4.55 2.28 33.59
N GLU A 346 5.40 3.01 34.31
CA GLU A 346 6.41 3.90 33.71
C GLU A 346 7.43 3.11 32.88
N THR A 347 8.00 2.05 33.46
CA THR A 347 8.96 1.16 32.76
C THR A 347 8.32 0.50 31.54
N ALA A 348 7.05 0.13 31.65
CA ALA A 348 6.27 -0.44 30.56
C ALA A 348 5.95 0.56 29.45
N SER A 349 5.68 1.82 29.80
CA SER A 349 5.36 2.88 28.83
C SER A 349 6.51 3.22 27.88
N GLU A 350 7.74 2.85 28.27
CA GLU A 350 8.96 2.96 27.46
C GLU A 350 9.15 1.77 26.51
N SER A 351 8.38 0.68 26.68
CA SER A 351 8.40 -0.50 25.82
C SER A 351 7.31 -0.46 24.73
N GLU A 352 7.55 -1.11 23.58
CA GLU A 352 6.55 -1.22 22.50
C GLU A 352 5.33 -2.08 22.86
N ALA A 353 5.36 -2.78 24.00
CA ALA A 353 4.33 -3.72 24.43
C ALA A 353 2.92 -3.11 24.39
N ASP A 354 1.94 -3.92 23.97
CA ASP A 354 0.55 -3.51 23.74
C ASP A 354 -0.08 -2.99 25.04
N VAL A 355 -0.59 -1.74 25.04
CA VAL A 355 -1.10 -1.08 26.27
C VAL A 355 -2.28 -1.82 26.87
N ILE A 356 -3.00 -2.59 26.05
CA ILE A 356 -4.16 -3.39 26.46
C ILE A 356 -3.75 -4.52 27.40
N LEU A 357 -2.50 -5.01 27.33
CA LEU A 357 -1.97 -5.99 28.26
C LEU A 357 -2.01 -5.45 29.71
N TRP A 358 -1.86 -4.14 29.94
CA TRP A 358 -1.88 -3.55 31.28
C TRP A 358 -3.27 -3.50 31.91
N ASN A 359 -4.31 -3.27 31.11
CA ASN A 359 -5.67 -3.38 31.60
C ASN A 359 -5.99 -4.84 31.96
N GLN A 360 -5.49 -5.80 31.18
CA GLN A 360 -5.61 -7.23 31.49
C GLN A 360 -4.81 -7.65 32.74
N VAL A 361 -3.61 -7.08 32.95
CA VAL A 361 -2.83 -7.26 34.20
C VAL A 361 -3.63 -6.75 35.39
N LEU A 362 -4.17 -5.54 35.31
CA LEU A 362 -4.93 -4.95 36.42
C LEU A 362 -6.17 -5.80 36.76
N LEU A 363 -6.87 -6.30 35.75
CA LEU A 363 -8.01 -7.20 35.91
C LEU A 363 -7.60 -8.57 36.49
N ALA A 364 -6.49 -9.15 36.04
CA ALA A 364 -5.96 -10.41 36.56
C ALA A 364 -5.53 -10.29 38.03
N VAL A 365 -4.88 -9.18 38.40
CA VAL A 365 -4.50 -8.88 39.79
C VAL A 365 -5.73 -8.66 40.66
N GLN A 366 -6.78 -7.99 40.14
CA GLN A 366 -8.06 -7.85 40.85
C GLN A 366 -8.74 -9.22 41.11
N GLN A 367 -8.66 -10.15 40.18
CA GLN A 367 -9.27 -11.50 40.31
C GLN A 367 -8.53 -12.42 41.29
N LEU A 368 -7.25 -12.18 41.55
CA LEU A 368 -6.47 -12.88 42.59
C LEU A 368 -6.88 -12.50 44.02
N VAL A 369 -7.76 -11.51 44.19
CA VAL A 369 -8.22 -11.04 45.50
C VAL A 369 -9.48 -11.82 45.92
N PRO A 370 -9.44 -12.64 47.00
CA PRO A 370 -10.54 -13.55 47.35
C PRO A 370 -11.81 -12.89 47.90
N ARG A 371 -11.90 -11.56 47.99
CA ARG A 371 -13.07 -10.85 48.53
C ARG A 371 -13.33 -9.54 47.79
N PRO A 372 -14.60 -9.18 47.50
CA PRO A 372 -14.92 -7.85 47.01
C PRO A 372 -14.47 -6.81 48.06
N PRO A 373 -13.78 -5.72 47.68
CA PRO A 373 -13.37 -4.69 48.62
C PRO A 373 -14.63 -4.00 49.17
N VAL A 374 -14.93 -4.23 50.45
CA VAL A 374 -15.99 -3.52 51.17
C VAL A 374 -15.44 -2.27 51.86
N ASP A 375 -14.10 -2.11 51.92
CA ASP A 375 -13.42 -0.93 52.44
C ASP A 375 -13.17 0.13 51.35
N GLY A 376 -13.60 1.37 51.63
CA GLY A 376 -13.50 2.50 50.70
C GLY A 376 -12.08 2.82 50.23
N ALA A 377 -11.06 2.52 51.04
CA ALA A 377 -9.65 2.77 50.70
C ALA A 377 -9.16 1.86 49.55
N LEU A 378 -9.50 0.56 49.57
CA LEU A 378 -9.12 -0.37 48.49
C LEU A 378 -9.87 -0.06 47.19
N CYS A 379 -11.13 0.37 47.26
CA CYS A 379 -11.88 0.85 46.10
C CYS A 379 -11.25 2.13 45.49
N GLN A 380 -10.77 3.04 46.32
CA GLN A 380 -10.06 4.25 45.87
C GLN A 380 -8.72 3.91 45.22
N MET A 381 -7.93 3.02 45.82
CA MET A 381 -6.67 2.52 45.25
C MET A 381 -6.88 1.91 43.87
N TRP A 382 -7.89 1.05 43.70
CA TRP A 382 -8.20 0.46 42.39
C TRP A 382 -8.66 1.48 41.36
N SER A 383 -9.48 2.45 41.78
CA SER A 383 -9.92 3.54 40.89
C SER A 383 -8.73 4.38 40.42
N GLN A 384 -7.76 4.66 41.31
CA GLN A 384 -6.52 5.37 40.98
C GLN A 384 -5.63 4.56 40.03
N ALA A 385 -5.46 3.26 40.28
CA ALA A 385 -4.71 2.38 39.38
C ALA A 385 -5.34 2.31 37.98
N GLN A 386 -6.67 2.24 37.87
CA GLN A 386 -7.40 2.30 36.60
C GLN A 386 -7.22 3.65 35.91
N GLN A 387 -7.27 4.75 36.67
CA GLN A 387 -7.07 6.10 36.12
C GLN A 387 -5.67 6.26 35.52
N GLN A 388 -4.62 5.74 36.15
CA GLN A 388 -3.25 5.76 35.61
C GLN A 388 -3.12 4.97 34.30
N VAL A 389 -3.78 3.80 34.19
CA VAL A 389 -3.81 3.06 32.91
C VAL A 389 -4.49 3.88 31.83
N MET A 390 -5.65 4.48 32.13
CA MET A 390 -6.38 5.29 31.16
C MET A 390 -5.60 6.54 30.74
N GLU A 391 -4.83 7.14 31.66
CA GLU A 391 -3.94 8.26 31.36
C GLU A 391 -2.80 7.84 30.42
N ILE A 392 -2.17 6.68 30.65
CA ILE A 392 -1.12 6.16 29.76
C ILE A 392 -1.68 5.79 28.38
N VAL A 393 -2.86 5.15 28.32
CA VAL A 393 -3.57 4.87 27.06
C VAL A 393 -3.85 6.19 26.33
N GLY A 394 -4.43 7.17 27.02
CA GLY A 394 -4.74 8.48 26.47
C GLY A 394 -3.49 9.21 25.98
N ASN A 395 -2.39 9.14 26.71
CA ASN A 395 -1.11 9.73 26.33
C ASN A 395 -0.49 9.04 25.10
N ARG A 396 -0.55 7.71 25.01
CA ARG A 396 -0.07 6.97 23.83
C ARG A 396 -0.92 7.27 22.61
N GLN A 397 -2.24 7.32 22.75
CA GLN A 397 -3.16 7.73 21.68
C GLN A 397 -2.90 9.17 21.25
N ALA A 398 -2.72 10.09 22.20
CA ALA A 398 -2.37 11.48 21.89
C ALA A 398 -1.05 11.56 21.11
N ARG A 399 -0.03 10.78 21.50
CA ARG A 399 1.24 10.68 20.76
C ARG A 399 1.04 10.11 19.36
N GLN A 400 0.31 9.00 19.21
CA GLN A 400 0.01 8.40 17.90
C GLN A 400 -0.79 9.37 17.00
N ARG A 401 -1.77 10.07 17.57
CA ARG A 401 -2.55 11.09 16.89
C ARG A 401 -1.68 12.25 16.41
N ILE A 402 -0.76 12.74 17.25
CA ILE A 402 0.20 13.78 16.85
C ILE A 402 1.10 13.29 15.70
N VAL A 403 1.59 12.04 15.76
CA VAL A 403 2.39 11.45 14.67
C VAL A 403 1.57 11.36 13.38
N PHE A 404 0.33 10.88 13.45
CA PHE A 404 -0.58 10.81 12.30
C PHE A 404 -0.90 12.19 11.72
N GLU A 405 -1.27 13.16 12.56
CA GLU A 405 -1.55 14.55 12.15
C GLU A 405 -0.32 15.21 11.53
N ARG A 406 0.88 14.95 12.07
CA ARG A 406 2.14 15.43 11.49
C ARG A 406 2.41 14.80 10.13
N ARG A 407 2.24 13.48 9.98
CA ARG A 407 2.38 12.77 8.70
C ARG A 407 1.38 13.28 7.67
N SER A 408 0.11 13.42 8.04
CA SER A 408 -0.95 13.97 7.18
C SER A 408 -0.62 15.40 6.73
N THR A 409 -0.11 16.24 7.64
CA THR A 409 0.34 17.59 7.31
C THR A 409 1.52 17.58 6.34
N LEU A 410 2.51 16.70 6.55
CA LEU A 410 3.66 16.55 5.65
C LEU A 410 3.24 16.06 4.26
N LEU A 411 2.32 15.10 4.17
CA LEU A 411 1.77 14.61 2.90
C LEU A 411 1.04 15.73 2.15
N ARG A 412 0.23 16.54 2.85
CA ARG A 412 -0.43 17.72 2.25
C ARG A 412 0.60 18.72 1.70
N LEU A 413 1.60 19.09 2.51
CA LEU A 413 2.66 20.02 2.09
C LEU A 413 3.49 19.47 0.92
N ALA A 414 3.76 18.16 0.91
CA ALA A 414 4.41 17.49 -0.20
C ALA A 414 3.56 17.58 -1.47
N GLY A 415 2.26 17.31 -1.37
CA GLY A 415 1.32 17.42 -2.49
C GLY A 415 1.24 18.83 -3.08
N ASP A 416 1.15 19.85 -2.22
CA ASP A 416 1.14 21.26 -2.65
C ASP A 416 2.44 21.62 -3.40
N ALA A 417 3.60 21.20 -2.87
CA ALA A 417 4.89 21.47 -3.50
C ALA A 417 5.07 20.73 -4.83
N MET A 418 4.66 19.46 -4.91
CA MET A 418 4.75 18.67 -6.15
C MET A 418 3.83 19.20 -7.24
N THR A 419 2.64 19.72 -6.88
CA THR A 419 1.68 20.28 -7.84
C THR A 419 2.21 21.54 -8.54
N LEU A 420 3.13 22.27 -7.89
CA LEU A 420 3.72 23.49 -8.45
C LEU A 420 4.92 23.24 -9.38
N CYS A 421 5.39 21.99 -9.48
CA CYS A 421 6.53 21.63 -10.33
C CYS A 421 6.15 21.65 -11.82
N ARG A 422 7.00 22.24 -12.66
CA ARG A 422 6.79 22.39 -14.11
C ARG A 422 7.60 21.44 -14.96
N ASP A 423 8.70 20.93 -14.40
CA ASP A 423 9.56 19.96 -15.04
C ASP A 423 10.03 18.87 -14.06
N LEU A 424 10.65 17.85 -14.63
CA LEU A 424 11.19 16.70 -13.92
C LEU A 424 12.30 17.10 -12.93
N PRO A 425 13.30 17.93 -13.30
CA PRO A 425 14.29 18.45 -12.35
C PRO A 425 13.72 19.12 -11.11
N GLU A 426 12.73 20.02 -11.24
CA GLU A 426 12.07 20.68 -10.10
C GLU A 426 11.45 19.63 -9.17
N LEU A 427 10.74 18.63 -9.73
CA LEU A 427 10.13 17.55 -8.96
C LEU A 427 11.18 16.73 -8.19
N PHE A 428 12.35 16.46 -8.79
CA PHE A 428 13.43 15.70 -8.15
C PHE A 428 14.08 16.41 -6.98
N ASP A 429 14.06 17.74 -6.95
CA ASP A 429 14.61 18.52 -5.84
C ASP A 429 13.60 18.66 -4.69
N VAL A 430 12.31 18.54 -4.98
CA VAL A 430 11.21 18.63 -4.01
C VAL A 430 11.02 17.30 -3.28
N ILE A 431 10.93 16.18 -4.00
CA ILE A 431 10.60 14.85 -3.44
C ILE A 431 11.47 14.50 -2.20
N PRO A 432 12.82 14.53 -2.27
CA PRO A 432 13.66 14.03 -1.18
C PRO A 432 13.50 14.79 0.15
N ARG A 433 13.03 16.05 0.12
CA ARG A 433 12.85 16.89 1.33
C ARG A 433 11.78 16.34 2.27
N TYR A 434 10.81 15.62 1.73
CA TYR A 434 9.68 15.07 2.48
C TYR A 434 9.87 13.59 2.82
N LEU A 435 10.55 12.81 1.97
CA LEU A 435 10.69 11.36 2.16
C LEU A 435 11.37 10.98 3.47
N LEU A 436 12.45 11.68 3.86
CA LEU A 436 13.13 11.43 5.15
C LEU A 436 12.23 11.71 6.36
N GLN A 437 11.40 12.75 6.29
CA GLN A 437 10.50 13.12 7.40
C GLN A 437 9.33 12.15 7.53
N LEU A 438 9.02 11.43 6.45
CA LEU A 438 8.02 10.36 6.40
C LEU A 438 8.60 8.99 6.79
N GLY A 439 9.89 8.90 7.09
CA GLY A 439 10.54 7.67 7.57
C GLY A 439 11.04 6.73 6.46
N ILE A 440 11.10 7.21 5.21
CA ILE A 440 11.58 6.41 4.08
C ILE A 440 13.11 6.41 4.08
N ARG A 441 13.72 5.21 4.06
CA ARG A 441 15.17 5.00 4.05
C ARG A 441 15.76 5.05 2.65
N ALA A 442 15.07 4.49 1.67
CA ALA A 442 15.47 4.57 0.28
C ALA A 442 14.25 4.72 -0.62
N PHE A 443 14.43 5.39 -1.75
CA PHE A 443 13.40 5.53 -2.76
C PHE A 443 13.99 5.58 -4.15
N PHE A 444 13.30 4.96 -5.08
CA PHE A 444 13.66 4.94 -6.49
C PHE A 444 12.41 5.19 -7.32
N LEU A 445 12.57 5.99 -8.38
CA LEU A 445 11.52 6.33 -9.32
C LEU A 445 11.96 5.92 -10.72
N ALA A 446 11.22 4.99 -11.32
CA ALA A 446 11.43 4.56 -12.69
C ALA A 446 10.23 4.92 -13.56
N LEU A 447 10.48 5.40 -14.77
CA LEU A 447 9.44 5.70 -15.76
C LEU A 447 9.54 4.72 -16.93
N TYR A 448 8.39 4.28 -17.45
CA TYR A 448 8.35 3.39 -18.62
C TYR A 448 8.74 4.16 -19.89
N ASP A 449 9.48 3.50 -20.78
CA ASP A 449 9.78 4.04 -22.11
C ASP A 449 8.53 4.08 -23.00
N ASP A 450 7.68 3.04 -22.90
CA ASP A 450 6.38 2.96 -23.57
C ASP A 450 5.27 2.67 -22.52
N PRO A 451 4.38 3.63 -22.25
CA PRO A 451 3.23 3.45 -21.36
C PRO A 451 2.31 2.27 -21.72
N ASN A 452 2.31 1.84 -23.00
CA ASN A 452 1.49 0.72 -23.47
C ASN A 452 2.19 -0.64 -23.30
N VAL A 453 3.49 -0.65 -22.98
CA VAL A 453 4.28 -1.87 -22.73
C VAL A 453 5.04 -1.76 -21.40
N PRO A 454 4.33 -1.78 -20.26
CA PRO A 454 4.90 -1.49 -18.95
C PRO A 454 5.94 -2.51 -18.48
N THR A 455 5.89 -3.74 -18.97
CA THR A 455 6.86 -4.80 -18.66
C THR A 455 8.11 -4.77 -19.55
N GLY A 456 8.17 -3.84 -20.52
CA GLY A 456 9.28 -3.70 -21.45
C GLY A 456 10.51 -3.04 -20.82
N SER A 457 10.74 -1.77 -21.19
CA SER A 457 11.90 -1.00 -20.75
C SER A 457 11.47 0.18 -19.88
N ALA A 458 12.27 0.47 -18.86
CA ALA A 458 12.11 1.60 -17.97
C ALA A 458 13.44 2.34 -17.79
N ARG A 459 13.37 3.60 -17.34
CA ARG A 459 14.53 4.43 -17.02
C ARG A 459 14.49 4.81 -15.56
N LEU A 460 15.61 4.65 -14.88
CA LEU A 460 15.75 5.11 -13.49
C LEU A 460 15.99 6.61 -13.53
N ILE A 461 15.05 7.36 -12.96
CA ILE A 461 14.99 8.81 -13.09
C ILE A 461 15.43 9.50 -11.80
N LEU A 462 15.08 8.93 -10.65
CA LEU A 462 15.50 9.42 -9.34
C LEU A 462 15.82 8.22 -8.44
N GLY A 463 16.88 8.36 -7.66
CA GLY A 463 17.21 7.44 -6.58
C GLY A 463 17.80 8.19 -5.41
N PHE A 464 17.33 7.89 -4.21
CA PHE A 464 17.96 8.35 -2.97
C PHE A 464 18.11 7.19 -2.00
N VAL A 465 19.22 7.21 -1.26
CA VAL A 465 19.45 6.31 -0.13
C VAL A 465 19.90 7.14 1.06
N ARG A 466 19.32 6.86 2.22
CA ARG A 466 19.70 7.47 3.51
C ARG A 466 21.00 6.85 3.98
N ARG A 467 22.05 7.66 4.19
CA ARG A 467 23.27 7.21 4.88
C ARG A 467 23.32 7.76 6.30
N GLN A 468 23.75 6.90 7.22
CA GLN A 468 24.13 7.31 8.57
C GLN A 468 25.64 7.59 8.57
N GLU A 469 26.03 8.85 8.78
CA GLU A 469 27.44 9.23 8.92
C GLU A 469 27.79 9.39 10.41
N GLY A 470 28.58 8.44 10.94
CA GLY A 470 29.13 8.54 12.30
C GLY A 470 28.10 8.42 13.43
N ASN A 471 28.51 8.86 14.62
CA ASN A 471 27.70 8.80 15.85
C ASN A 471 26.79 10.02 16.04
N GLU A 472 26.66 10.90 15.02
CA GLU A 472 25.76 12.04 15.06
C GLU A 472 24.38 11.69 14.48
N PRO A 473 23.29 12.22 15.04
CA PRO A 473 21.92 11.94 14.60
C PRO A 473 21.53 12.63 13.27
N ARG A 474 22.51 13.10 12.47
CA ARG A 474 22.29 13.75 11.18
C ARG A 474 22.37 12.72 10.06
N PHE A 475 21.24 12.47 9.40
CA PHE A 475 21.18 11.63 8.22
C PHE A 475 21.45 12.46 6.97
N ASN A 476 22.39 12.02 6.14
CA ASN A 476 22.69 12.64 4.86
C ASN A 476 21.97 11.88 3.72
N VAL A 477 21.48 12.64 2.74
CA VAL A 477 20.84 12.09 1.53
C VAL A 477 21.92 11.87 0.47
N GLU A 478 22.17 10.61 0.11
CA GLU A 478 22.96 10.31 -1.09
C GLU A 478 21.99 10.25 -2.29
N ARG A 479 22.06 11.26 -3.16
CA ARG A 479 21.39 11.22 -4.47
C ARG A 479 22.27 10.41 -5.42
N LEU A 480 21.71 9.37 -6.05
CA LEU A 480 22.45 8.63 -7.06
C LEU A 480 22.78 9.54 -8.26
N SER A 481 24.03 9.47 -8.72
CA SER A 481 24.45 10.15 -9.95
C SER A 481 23.93 9.37 -11.15
N LEU A 482 22.83 9.84 -11.74
CA LEU A 482 22.20 9.22 -12.90
C LEU A 482 22.53 10.01 -14.18
N PRO A 483 22.69 9.35 -15.34
CA PRO A 483 22.77 10.04 -16.63
C PRO A 483 21.55 10.94 -16.86
N ALA A 484 21.71 12.09 -17.53
CA ALA A 484 20.64 13.08 -17.68
C ALA A 484 19.34 12.55 -18.33
N ALA A 485 19.43 11.49 -19.13
CA ALA A 485 18.29 10.81 -19.75
C ALA A 485 17.93 9.46 -19.11
N GLY A 486 18.64 9.03 -18.05
CA GLY A 486 18.62 7.66 -17.53
C GLY A 486 19.17 6.63 -18.53
N GLN A 487 19.66 5.49 -18.05
CA GLN A 487 19.90 4.32 -18.91
C GLN A 487 18.66 3.43 -18.91
N PRO A 488 18.22 2.95 -20.09
CA PRO A 488 17.14 1.99 -20.16
C PRO A 488 17.57 0.66 -19.53
N PHE A 489 16.68 0.06 -18.76
CA PHE A 489 16.81 -1.26 -18.17
C PHE A 489 15.48 -2.00 -18.28
N ALA A 490 15.48 -3.32 -18.19
CA ALA A 490 14.23 -4.08 -18.29
C ALA A 490 13.35 -3.78 -17.07
N ALA A 491 12.08 -3.40 -17.26
CA ALA A 491 11.21 -3.02 -16.14
C ALA A 491 11.05 -4.16 -15.10
N LEU A 492 11.07 -5.42 -15.58
CA LEU A 492 11.04 -6.64 -14.76
C LEU A 492 12.23 -6.75 -13.79
N GLN A 493 13.31 -6.00 -14.03
CA GLN A 493 14.46 -5.93 -13.13
C GLN A 493 14.24 -4.99 -11.94
N LEU A 494 13.18 -4.17 -11.91
CA LEU A 494 12.86 -3.14 -10.90
C LEU A 494 13.91 -2.02 -10.77
N LEU A 495 15.20 -2.35 -10.67
CA LEU A 495 16.34 -1.45 -10.69
C LEU A 495 17.45 -2.03 -11.57
N PRO A 496 18.34 -1.16 -12.10
CA PRO A 496 19.58 -1.59 -12.75
C PRO A 496 20.43 -2.48 -11.84
N ASP A 497 21.15 -3.43 -12.43
CA ASP A 497 21.93 -4.42 -11.66
C ASP A 497 23.06 -3.78 -10.85
N GLU A 498 23.60 -2.63 -11.28
CA GLU A 498 24.59 -1.86 -10.54
C GLU A 498 24.03 -1.34 -9.21
N VAL A 499 22.77 -0.90 -9.22
CA VAL A 499 22.07 -0.39 -8.03
C VAL A 499 21.80 -1.54 -7.05
N TRP A 500 21.37 -2.70 -7.57
CA TRP A 500 21.21 -3.90 -6.74
C TRP A 500 22.53 -4.38 -6.14
N ALA A 501 23.62 -4.37 -6.92
CA ALA A 501 24.93 -4.77 -6.43
C ALA A 501 25.45 -3.83 -5.33
N GLN A 502 25.13 -2.53 -5.42
CA GLN A 502 25.59 -1.53 -4.45
C GLN A 502 24.75 -1.49 -3.17
N TYR A 503 23.42 -1.62 -3.26
CA TYR A 503 22.51 -1.36 -2.14
C TYR A 503 21.68 -2.60 -1.71
N GLY A 504 21.61 -3.63 -2.55
CA GLY A 504 20.68 -4.76 -2.37
C GLY A 504 20.95 -5.65 -1.15
N ALA A 505 22.20 -5.72 -0.67
CA ALA A 505 22.57 -6.59 0.45
C ALA A 505 22.27 -5.99 1.83
N THR A 506 22.17 -4.66 1.95
CA THR A 506 22.11 -3.94 3.23
C THR A 506 20.91 -3.02 3.35
N GLU A 507 20.53 -2.33 2.27
CA GLU A 507 19.54 -1.26 2.33
C GLU A 507 18.17 -1.67 1.80
N LEU A 508 18.10 -2.67 0.90
CA LEU A 508 16.88 -3.06 0.17
C LEU A 508 16.31 -4.41 0.65
N ASP A 509 16.18 -4.60 1.96
CA ASP A 509 15.69 -5.82 2.60
C ASP A 509 14.15 -5.94 2.64
N ASN A 510 13.47 -4.78 2.63
CA ASN A 510 12.02 -4.65 2.56
C ASN A 510 11.63 -3.54 1.58
N VAL A 511 11.23 -3.92 0.38
CA VAL A 511 10.89 -3.00 -0.70
C VAL A 511 9.39 -3.03 -0.94
N ILE A 512 8.75 -1.87 -1.03
CA ILE A 512 7.35 -1.71 -1.46
C ILE A 512 7.38 -1.08 -2.85
N VAL A 513 6.84 -1.79 -3.83
CA VAL A 513 6.72 -1.36 -5.23
C VAL A 513 5.31 -0.83 -5.44
N GLU A 514 5.22 0.45 -5.79
CA GLU A 514 3.96 1.15 -6.04
C GLU A 514 3.87 1.56 -7.52
N PRO A 515 2.76 1.24 -8.22
CA PRO A 515 2.55 1.61 -9.62
C PRO A 515 2.25 3.10 -9.77
N LEU A 516 2.83 3.75 -10.78
CA LEU A 516 2.54 5.14 -11.10
C LEU A 516 1.70 5.19 -12.35
N TYR A 517 0.47 5.69 -12.24
CA TYR A 517 -0.49 5.72 -13.33
C TYR A 517 -1.41 6.94 -13.22
N ALA A 518 -1.86 7.43 -14.37
CA ALA A 518 -2.81 8.52 -14.44
C ALA A 518 -3.83 8.25 -15.56
N GLN A 519 -5.10 8.18 -15.18
CA GLN A 519 -6.16 7.71 -16.07
C GLN A 519 -5.81 6.33 -16.64
N GLU A 520 -5.76 6.18 -17.96
CA GLU A 520 -5.41 4.93 -18.64
C GLU A 520 -3.91 4.77 -18.90
N ASN A 521 -3.07 5.75 -18.53
CA ASN A 521 -1.63 5.72 -18.83
C ASN A 521 -0.82 5.15 -17.66
N HIS A 522 0.02 4.16 -17.96
CA HIS A 522 1.06 3.71 -17.04
C HIS A 522 2.30 4.60 -17.18
N LEU A 523 2.63 5.34 -16.13
CA LEU A 523 3.75 6.27 -16.12
C LEU A 523 5.07 5.57 -15.74
N GLY A 524 4.99 4.61 -14.82
CA GLY A 524 6.16 3.96 -14.24
C GLY A 524 5.85 3.25 -12.93
N PHE A 525 6.84 3.17 -12.06
CA PHE A 525 6.70 2.65 -10.71
C PHE A 525 7.69 3.32 -9.76
N ALA A 526 7.36 3.31 -8.47
CA ALA A 526 8.20 3.79 -7.38
C ALA A 526 8.54 2.64 -6.43
N LEU A 527 9.78 2.59 -5.96
CA LEU A 527 10.20 1.69 -4.89
C LEU A 527 10.37 2.52 -3.62
N PHE A 528 9.75 2.07 -2.53
CA PHE A 528 9.90 2.62 -1.21
C PHE A 528 10.56 1.59 -0.31
N VAL A 529 11.56 1.99 0.46
CA VAL A 529 12.16 1.13 1.48
C VAL A 529 12.05 1.80 2.81
N ALA A 530 11.45 1.08 3.76
CA ALA A 530 11.30 1.57 5.11
C ALA A 530 11.10 0.46 6.14
N ASP A 531 11.38 0.81 7.39
CA ASP A 531 11.39 -0.15 8.50
C ASP A 531 10.00 -0.42 9.07
N GLU A 532 9.18 0.63 9.15
CA GLU A 532 7.88 0.66 9.85
C GLU A 532 6.86 1.61 9.18
N THR A 533 7.05 1.97 7.90
CA THR A 533 6.09 2.87 7.25
C THR A 533 4.86 2.09 6.82
N GLU A 534 3.69 2.60 7.23
CA GLU A 534 2.40 2.08 6.80
C GLU A 534 2.28 2.18 5.27
N THR A 535 1.76 1.13 4.63
CA THR A 535 1.41 1.09 3.20
C THR A 535 0.60 2.32 2.78
N ALA A 536 -0.25 2.83 3.67
CA ALA A 536 -1.06 4.03 3.46
C ALA A 536 -0.22 5.29 3.14
N VAL A 537 0.97 5.43 3.73
CA VAL A 537 1.88 6.55 3.43
C VAL A 537 2.48 6.38 2.03
N CYS A 538 2.84 5.16 1.65
CA CYS A 538 3.37 4.85 0.32
C CYS A 538 2.30 5.05 -0.76
N ASP A 539 1.06 4.62 -0.52
CA ASP A 539 -0.07 4.83 -1.44
C ASP A 539 -0.44 6.32 -1.59
N ALA A 540 -0.42 7.08 -0.50
CA ALA A 540 -0.62 8.53 -0.54
C ALA A 540 0.47 9.20 -1.39
N LEU A 541 1.74 8.85 -1.17
CA LEU A 541 2.86 9.36 -1.97
C LEU A 541 2.76 8.92 -3.44
N ARG A 542 2.40 7.67 -3.72
CA ARG A 542 2.15 7.15 -5.08
C ARG A 542 1.09 7.99 -5.80
N SER A 543 -0.02 8.31 -5.13
CA SER A 543 -1.08 9.17 -5.69
C SER A 543 -0.58 10.57 -6.02
N LEU A 544 0.15 11.19 -5.09
CA LEU A 544 0.73 12.53 -5.28
C LEU A 544 1.76 12.53 -6.43
N LEU A 545 2.65 11.54 -6.47
CA LEU A 545 3.66 11.38 -7.51
C LEU A 545 3.03 11.16 -8.88
N SER A 546 2.01 10.29 -8.97
CA SER A 546 1.31 10.02 -10.23
C SER A 546 0.66 11.29 -10.78
N SER A 547 -0.01 12.07 -9.92
CA SER A 547 -0.62 13.34 -10.30
C SER A 547 0.42 14.38 -10.74
N ALA A 548 1.52 14.51 -9.99
CA ALA A 548 2.58 15.46 -10.31
C ALA A 548 3.30 15.11 -11.62
N LEU A 549 3.62 13.83 -11.83
CA LEU A 549 4.22 13.35 -13.08
C LEU A 549 3.29 13.57 -14.26
N GLN A 550 1.99 13.29 -14.13
CA GLN A 550 1.03 13.56 -15.19
C GLN A 550 1.02 15.04 -15.59
N ASN A 551 1.03 15.96 -14.61
CA ASN A 551 1.06 17.39 -14.88
C ASN A 551 2.35 17.83 -15.60
N VAL A 552 3.50 17.36 -15.14
CA VAL A 552 4.80 17.65 -15.75
C VAL A 552 4.87 17.12 -17.19
N LEU A 553 4.45 15.87 -17.40
CA LEU A 553 4.47 15.23 -18.73
C LEU A 553 3.49 15.90 -19.70
N LEU A 554 2.31 16.33 -19.23
CA LEU A 554 1.37 17.12 -20.03
C LEU A 554 1.96 18.48 -20.42
N HIS A 555 2.59 19.18 -19.46
CA HIS A 555 3.22 20.47 -19.73
C HIS A 555 4.35 20.35 -20.76
N GLN A 556 5.17 19.29 -20.67
CA GLN A 556 6.20 18.99 -21.67
C GLN A 556 5.59 18.70 -23.06
N LYS A 557 4.55 17.86 -23.14
CA LYS A 557 3.86 17.57 -24.41
C LYS A 557 3.27 18.82 -25.04
N GLN A 558 2.62 19.67 -24.24
CA GLN A 558 2.04 20.93 -24.72
C GLN A 558 3.13 21.87 -25.24
N HIS A 559 4.21 22.07 -24.48
CA HIS A 559 5.33 22.89 -24.91
C HIS A 559 5.96 22.36 -26.21
N HIS A 560 6.19 21.05 -26.32
CA HIS A 560 6.69 20.45 -27.57
C HIS A 560 5.73 20.63 -28.75
N ALA A 561 4.42 20.48 -28.53
CA ALA A 561 3.40 20.70 -29.57
C ALA A 561 3.34 22.16 -30.02
N GLU A 562 3.42 23.11 -29.09
CA GLU A 562 3.47 24.56 -29.37
C GLU A 562 4.71 24.91 -30.19
N HIS A 563 5.89 24.38 -29.84
CA HIS A 563 7.11 24.56 -30.63
C HIS A 563 7.00 23.95 -32.02
N ALA A 564 6.42 22.75 -32.14
CA ALA A 564 6.19 22.10 -33.43
C ALA A 564 5.21 22.89 -34.31
N LEU A 565 4.13 23.42 -33.73
CA LEU A 565 3.17 24.27 -34.42
C LEU A 565 3.80 25.59 -34.84
N ALA A 566 4.55 26.26 -33.96
CA ALA A 566 5.27 27.50 -34.26
C ALA A 566 6.31 27.30 -35.37
N ARG A 567 6.97 26.14 -35.42
CA ARG A 567 7.84 25.76 -36.54
C ARG A 567 7.03 25.63 -37.85
N ARG A 568 5.90 24.92 -37.82
CA ARG A 568 5.07 24.70 -39.01
C ARG A 568 4.39 25.96 -39.55
N VAL A 569 3.98 26.87 -38.66
CA VAL A 569 3.46 28.20 -39.03
C VAL A 569 4.54 29.02 -39.74
N ARG A 570 5.77 29.03 -39.22
CA ARG A 570 6.91 29.70 -39.88
C ARG A 570 7.16 29.13 -41.27
N GLU A 571 7.18 27.81 -41.41
CA GLU A 571 7.34 27.14 -42.71
C GLU A 571 6.24 27.55 -43.72
N LEU A 572 4.97 27.59 -43.29
CA LEU A 572 3.85 28.01 -44.15
C LEU A 572 3.88 29.49 -44.52
N GLN A 573 4.26 30.38 -43.60
CA GLN A 573 4.45 31.81 -43.89
C GLN A 573 5.51 32.02 -44.96
N THR A 574 6.65 31.31 -44.86
CA THR A 574 7.70 31.38 -45.88
C THR A 574 7.22 30.90 -47.23
N VAL A 575 6.47 29.78 -47.29
CA VAL A 575 5.88 29.29 -48.55
C VAL A 575 4.91 30.31 -49.14
N ALA A 576 4.08 30.95 -48.33
CA ALA A 576 3.13 31.97 -48.77
C ALA A 576 3.84 33.23 -49.31
N GLU A 577 4.88 33.73 -48.63
CA GLU A 577 5.65 34.89 -49.07
C GLU A 577 6.43 34.62 -50.35
N VAL A 578 7.04 33.43 -50.47
CA VAL A 578 7.68 32.96 -51.72
C VAL A 578 6.65 32.86 -52.86
N SER A 579 5.45 32.38 -52.58
CA SER A 579 4.35 32.29 -53.56
C SER A 579 3.85 33.67 -54.00
N ILE A 580 3.77 34.63 -53.07
CA ILE A 580 3.41 36.03 -53.39
C ILE A 580 4.52 36.67 -54.23
N ALA A 581 5.79 36.49 -53.86
CA ALA A 581 6.93 37.03 -54.59
C ALA A 581 6.96 36.48 -56.04
N THR A 582 6.78 35.17 -56.22
CA THR A 582 6.69 34.53 -57.55
C THR A 582 5.53 35.02 -58.39
N ALA A 583 4.39 35.36 -57.79
CA ALA A 583 3.24 35.89 -58.51
C ALA A 583 3.36 37.39 -58.88
N THR A 584 4.15 38.17 -58.12
CA THR A 584 4.19 39.64 -58.25
C THR A 584 5.46 40.17 -58.93
N ILE A 585 6.57 39.44 -58.89
CA ILE A 585 7.84 39.86 -59.49
C ILE A 585 7.96 39.28 -60.90
N LEU A 586 7.81 40.13 -61.91
CA LEU A 586 7.96 39.78 -63.33
C LEU A 586 9.43 39.63 -63.78
N ASP A 587 10.36 40.23 -63.03
CA ASP A 587 11.80 40.11 -63.28
C ASP A 587 12.33 38.80 -62.69
N SER A 588 12.66 37.85 -63.57
CA SER A 588 13.13 36.51 -63.18
C SER A 588 14.35 36.53 -62.25
N GLN A 589 15.28 37.46 -62.43
CA GLN A 589 16.52 37.50 -61.65
C GLN A 589 16.26 38.06 -60.25
N ARG A 590 15.43 39.11 -60.17
CA ARG A 590 15.00 39.70 -58.90
C ARG A 590 14.13 38.74 -58.10
N LEU A 591 13.27 37.98 -58.78
CA LEU A 591 12.43 36.97 -58.17
C LEU A 591 13.28 35.89 -57.49
N LEU A 592 14.20 35.28 -58.24
CA LEU A 592 15.07 34.22 -57.71
C LEU A 592 15.90 34.72 -56.52
N GLN A 593 16.41 35.95 -56.54
CA GLN A 593 17.14 36.53 -55.40
C GLN A 593 16.25 36.74 -54.18
N THR A 594 15.01 37.20 -54.36
CA THR A 594 14.05 37.35 -53.26
C THR A 594 13.71 36.00 -52.64
N VAL A 595 13.48 34.96 -53.45
CA VAL A 595 13.20 33.58 -52.95
C VAL A 595 14.35 33.06 -52.11
N VAL A 596 15.59 33.20 -52.58
CA VAL A 596 16.78 32.72 -51.88
C VAL A 596 16.99 33.48 -50.55
N ASN A 597 16.83 34.80 -50.55
CA ASN A 597 16.99 35.62 -49.33
C ASN A 597 15.91 35.31 -48.29
N LEU A 598 14.65 35.17 -48.70
CA LEU A 598 13.55 34.78 -47.82
C LEU A 598 13.78 33.38 -47.24
N THR A 599 14.26 32.44 -48.06
CA THR A 599 14.61 31.09 -47.62
C THR A 599 15.75 31.13 -46.58
N GLN A 600 16.82 31.87 -46.84
CA GLN A 600 17.94 31.99 -45.90
C GLN A 600 17.50 32.59 -44.55
N GLN A 601 16.74 33.68 -44.61
CA GLN A 601 16.30 34.43 -43.43
C GLN A 601 15.32 33.63 -42.56
N HIS A 602 14.37 32.92 -43.16
CA HIS A 602 13.33 32.22 -42.41
C HIS A 602 13.72 30.81 -41.94
N PHE A 603 14.55 30.09 -42.70
CA PHE A 603 15.03 28.76 -42.30
C PHE A 603 16.32 28.81 -41.45
N GLY A 604 16.95 29.98 -41.32
CA GLY A 604 18.15 30.15 -40.49
C GLY A 604 19.35 29.34 -40.99
N VAL A 605 19.42 29.11 -42.31
CA VAL A 605 20.49 28.35 -42.95
C VAL A 605 21.59 29.30 -43.43
N ASP A 606 22.86 28.94 -43.22
CA ASP A 606 23.98 29.81 -43.57
C ASP A 606 24.11 30.03 -45.09
N HIS A 607 23.70 29.03 -45.87
CA HIS A 607 23.88 28.99 -47.31
C HIS A 607 22.62 28.47 -48.01
N VAL A 608 22.10 29.25 -48.96
CA VAL A 608 21.03 28.83 -49.87
C VAL A 608 21.52 28.99 -51.30
N LEU A 609 21.32 27.97 -52.13
CA LEU A 609 21.75 27.93 -53.52
C LEU A 609 20.59 27.47 -54.40
N LEU A 610 20.22 28.28 -55.39
CA LEU A 610 19.21 27.95 -56.37
C LEU A 610 19.91 27.57 -57.68
N VAL A 611 19.68 26.33 -58.11
CA VAL A 611 20.33 25.72 -59.27
C VAL A 611 19.27 25.54 -60.35
N LEU A 612 19.59 25.95 -61.58
CA LEU A 612 18.71 25.84 -62.74
C LEU A 612 19.28 24.83 -63.73
N LEU A 613 18.36 24.13 -64.41
CA LEU A 613 18.68 23.22 -65.49
C LEU A 613 18.93 24.01 -66.78
N ALA A 614 20.04 23.74 -67.47
CA ALA A 614 20.33 24.30 -68.78
C ALA A 614 19.43 23.68 -69.85
N ALA A 615 19.31 24.36 -70.99
CA ALA A 615 18.44 23.95 -72.09
C ALA A 615 18.84 22.63 -72.76
N ASP A 616 20.07 22.16 -72.52
CA ASP A 616 20.56 20.85 -72.96
C ASP A 616 19.96 19.67 -72.16
N GLY A 617 19.35 19.96 -71.00
CA GLY A 617 18.79 18.96 -70.10
C GLY A 617 19.83 18.11 -69.35
N GLU A 618 21.13 18.38 -69.53
CA GLU A 618 22.23 17.58 -69.00
C GLU A 618 23.13 18.36 -68.02
N THR A 619 23.10 19.69 -68.11
CA THR A 619 23.95 20.58 -67.32
C THR A 619 23.10 21.43 -66.37
N MET A 620 23.53 21.54 -65.11
CA MET A 620 22.95 22.45 -64.13
C MET A 620 23.91 23.61 -63.85
N TYR A 621 23.37 24.82 -63.73
CA TYR A 621 24.14 26.01 -63.38
C TYR A 621 23.55 26.70 -62.15
N MET A 622 24.43 27.24 -61.31
CA MET A 622 24.02 27.99 -60.14
C MET A 622 23.53 29.37 -60.58
N SER A 623 22.29 29.70 -60.24
CA SER A 623 21.64 30.92 -60.71
C SER A 623 21.70 32.03 -59.67
N VAL A 624 21.24 31.75 -58.45
CA VAL A 624 21.18 32.75 -57.37
C VAL A 624 21.51 32.10 -56.03
N ALA A 625 22.18 32.85 -55.15
CA ALA A 625 22.59 32.33 -53.85
C ALA A 625 22.56 33.40 -52.74
N ALA A 626 22.47 32.92 -51.51
CA ALA A 626 22.67 33.71 -50.31
C ALA A 626 23.66 33.02 -49.35
N GLY A 627 24.45 33.84 -48.67
CA GLY A 627 25.63 33.43 -47.89
C GLY A 627 26.94 33.56 -48.67
N ALA A 628 28.03 33.92 -47.97
CA ALA A 628 29.30 34.32 -48.60
C ALA A 628 29.96 33.22 -49.44
N LEU A 629 29.93 31.97 -48.98
CA LEU A 629 30.47 30.82 -49.70
C LEU A 629 29.68 30.53 -50.99
N SER A 630 28.36 30.54 -50.90
CA SER A 630 27.45 30.31 -52.03
C SER A 630 27.59 31.37 -53.13
N GLN A 631 27.80 32.63 -52.73
CA GLN A 631 28.05 33.74 -53.67
C GLN A 631 29.40 33.61 -54.37
N GLN A 632 30.45 33.15 -53.66
CA GLN A 632 31.74 32.85 -54.27
C GLN A 632 31.64 31.69 -55.28
N LEU A 633 30.83 30.67 -54.99
CA LEU A 633 30.57 29.57 -55.90
C LEU A 633 29.91 30.04 -57.20
N ILE A 634 28.91 30.93 -57.14
CA ILE A 634 28.33 31.56 -58.33
C ILE A 634 29.36 32.38 -59.10
N ALA A 635 30.14 33.22 -58.41
CA ALA A 635 31.15 34.07 -59.05
C ALA A 635 32.25 33.27 -59.78
N SER A 636 32.49 32.03 -59.35
CA SER A 636 33.44 31.12 -59.99
C SER A 636 32.92 30.44 -61.27
N GLY A 637 31.64 30.62 -61.63
CA GLY A 637 31.04 30.07 -62.85
C GLY A 637 30.93 28.54 -62.85
N HIS A 638 30.93 27.91 -61.68
CA HIS A 638 30.86 26.44 -61.57
C HIS A 638 29.54 25.90 -62.14
N THR A 639 29.65 24.84 -62.95
CA THR A 639 28.52 24.08 -63.51
C THR A 639 28.70 22.60 -63.16
N PHE A 640 27.60 21.86 -63.11
CA PHE A 640 27.60 20.45 -62.73
C PHE A 640 26.81 19.63 -63.75
N ALA A 641 27.37 18.50 -64.18
CA ALA A 641 26.65 17.54 -65.02
C ALA A 641 25.77 16.64 -64.14
N ILE A 642 24.51 16.43 -64.55
CA ILE A 642 23.51 15.65 -63.80
C ILE A 642 23.94 14.20 -63.62
N SER A 643 24.74 13.67 -64.55
CA SER A 643 25.20 12.28 -64.56
C SER A 643 26.38 11.98 -63.63
N GLN A 644 26.86 12.92 -62.82
CA GLN A 644 27.98 12.67 -61.91
C GLN A 644 27.55 11.80 -60.70
N PRO A 645 28.12 10.59 -60.53
CA PRO A 645 27.68 9.62 -59.51
C PRO A 645 27.97 10.04 -58.06
N LYS A 646 28.71 11.14 -57.84
CA LYS A 646 29.02 11.71 -56.52
C LYS A 646 28.27 13.03 -56.24
N SER A 647 27.36 13.44 -57.11
CA SER A 647 26.56 14.66 -56.93
C SER A 647 25.35 14.39 -56.03
N LEU A 648 25.25 15.11 -54.90
CA LEU A 648 24.05 15.11 -54.03
C LEU A 648 22.81 15.67 -54.74
N ILE A 649 23.00 16.55 -55.74
CA ILE A 649 21.91 17.18 -56.50
C ILE A 649 21.28 16.21 -57.50
N ALA A 650 22.03 15.21 -57.98
CA ALA A 650 21.53 14.17 -58.87
C ALA A 650 20.71 13.08 -58.16
N GLN A 651 20.69 13.08 -56.81
CA GLN A 651 20.00 12.09 -55.97
C GLN A 651 18.70 12.60 -55.34
N ALA A 652 18.43 13.91 -55.46
CA ALA A 652 17.20 14.58 -55.01
C ALA A 652 16.22 14.74 -56.17
#